data_AF-A0A239HZ35-F1
#
_entry.id   AF-A0A239HZ35-F1
#
_cell.length_a   1.000
_cell.length_b   1.000
_cell.length_c   1.000
_cell.angle_alpha   90.00
_cell.angle_beta   90.00
_cell.angle_gamma   90.00
#
_symmetry.space_group_name_H-M   'P 1'
#
loop_
_entity.id
_entity.type
_entity.pdbx_description
1 polymer ?
#
loop_
_entity_poly.entity_id
_entity_poly.type
_entity_poly.pdbx_seq_one_letter_code
_entity_poly.pdbx_strand_id
1 'polypeptide(L)'
;MRCLIAVGTLLAGLLIGLPAAAAEGDFSSGFETGQPQPTWTDTSEASAGVGGYCCGLTAMESGVRAETAHTGSAALMYSGNDQSATSSYSYQRIFDVNLPVTAASRLSYWVYPQSGGHLDVAVDLAFTDGTFLRDSGAVDQHGVRVHPSFQGNGNVLNFNTWNNVVSDIGAYVAGKTVDRILIGYDQPANTGTFRGYLDDIEIAQSAAPTRLSDYVETRRGSDSTSAYSRGNTFPGVTVPHGFNFWTPITKGNSDNWLYEWADTTVQGFGISHEPSPWIADYAQLQVMPMTGAVKSTPDARKSTFSHADEVAKAHYYKSRLSTYGITAEMAPTDHAGVLRFAFPATSEAVILFDTVDSGSGSLAVDTAARVISGEITHRGQKMFVYATVDKAITASGTITGQGATSWVRFATGAGEQVTLRMATSFISVAQAHGNLDQEVGTKSLDTVREEAAALWDAQLGAVRIEGATTDRMITFYSNLYRALMYPNNRSELVNGVRRHQSPYDNQLHDGQMYVNNGFWDTSRAAWPLYTLLTPTRSGEMLDGFVNAYKESGWTPRWSGPHNVGMMVGSNQDLAFADAYVKGVRNFDYQAAYASMVKNATVYSANNANGRIGNQVSLFKGYVPTDTASESAAWTLEDANDDFGIFQLATALGYGEDAAYFRNKALDYTNLYSPSVGFFRGKQSSGAWRTTDADFKPNLWGCEFTEGAPWHYATPAPQDPQGMANLYGGRAGLAAKIDSVFAASRDYLPGCYGGVIHEMREAYDANLGQYAHSNEPIHHMIWMYNYAGVPSKTQDRVRTVLTTQYGPGPSGGYLGDEDNGQMSAWYVFGTLGFYPARMGSTDYTIGAPLHPKATVTLENGRTFTISAPGVSDTNRYVQSVKLNGVAYSRNYLTHADLTAGGTLEFVMGPNPSSWGSAAADLPPSLTTGAGAPAQLTDRATGGTLTVTGENPPNETKAQLTDDNSLTKWLVTAATATLTDRLATSTAIKQYTLTSANDAPERDPRAWTLQGSTDGVNWATLDSRSDIDFADRRQTRAFVLPGDPGAYQHYRLQITANHGAPMTQLAEWQLLG
;
A
#
# COMPACT_ATOMS: atom_id res chain seq x y z
N MET A 1 -11.87 -13.65 -86.92
CA MET A 1 -13.35 -13.59 -86.80
C MET A 1 -13.68 -13.03 -85.44
N ARG A 2 -14.52 -11.97 -85.42
CA ARG A 2 -15.08 -11.21 -84.29
C ARG A 2 -14.16 -10.28 -83.50
N CYS A 3 -14.69 -9.07 -83.37
CA CYS A 3 -14.14 -7.79 -82.93
C CYS A 3 -14.64 -7.49 -81.50
N LEU A 4 -13.85 -6.81 -80.66
CA LEU A 4 -14.13 -5.48 -80.04
C LEU A 4 -13.30 -5.24 -78.75
N ILE A 5 -12.96 -3.96 -78.57
CA ILE A 5 -12.21 -3.32 -77.47
C ILE A 5 -13.15 -2.91 -76.32
N ALA A 6 -12.72 -2.97 -75.05
CA ALA A 6 -13.05 -1.98 -74.01
C ALA A 6 -12.16 -2.10 -72.75
N VAL A 7 -11.84 -0.92 -72.20
CA VAL A 7 -11.03 -0.60 -71.02
C VAL A 7 -11.83 -0.74 -69.72
N GLY A 8 -11.19 -1.09 -68.60
CA GLY A 8 -11.78 -1.01 -67.25
C GLY A 8 -10.73 -1.12 -66.14
N THR A 9 -10.61 -0.04 -65.36
CA THR A 9 -9.60 0.27 -64.34
C THR A 9 -10.02 -0.22 -62.93
N LEU A 10 -9.02 -0.51 -62.08
CA LEU A 10 -8.94 -0.27 -60.62
C LEU A 10 -10.02 -0.85 -59.66
N LEU A 11 -9.61 -1.78 -58.79
CA LEU A 11 -9.76 -1.81 -57.31
C LEU A 11 -9.57 -3.26 -56.81
N ALA A 12 -8.39 -3.59 -56.27
CA ALA A 12 -8.20 -4.77 -55.43
C ALA A 12 -8.32 -4.30 -53.97
N GLY A 13 -9.36 -4.79 -53.31
CA GLY A 13 -9.95 -4.23 -52.10
C GLY A 13 -9.14 -4.36 -50.82
N LEU A 14 -9.40 -3.38 -49.95
CA LEU A 14 -9.30 -3.46 -48.50
C LEU A 14 -9.85 -4.80 -47.98
N LEU A 15 -8.98 -5.62 -47.39
CA LEU A 15 -9.39 -6.60 -46.37
C LEU A 15 -9.41 -5.84 -45.03
N ILE A 16 -10.55 -5.23 -44.74
CA ILE A 16 -10.88 -4.80 -43.37
C ILE A 16 -10.98 -6.08 -42.55
N GLY A 17 -10.19 -6.20 -41.48
CA GLY A 17 -10.35 -7.27 -40.51
C GLY A 17 -11.75 -7.20 -39.94
N LEU A 18 -12.57 -8.21 -40.23
CA LEU A 18 -13.85 -8.40 -39.56
C LEU A 18 -13.56 -8.70 -38.07
N PRO A 19 -14.37 -8.19 -37.13
CA PRO A 19 -14.31 -8.64 -35.75
C PRO A 19 -14.55 -10.15 -35.70
N ALA A 20 -13.88 -10.83 -34.76
CA ALA A 20 -14.13 -12.24 -34.50
C ALA A 20 -15.64 -12.46 -34.30
N ALA A 21 -16.20 -13.47 -34.97
CA ALA A 21 -17.60 -13.82 -34.78
C ALA A 21 -17.81 -14.15 -33.28
N ALA A 22 -18.77 -13.46 -32.63
CA ALA A 22 -19.18 -13.77 -31.27
C ALA A 22 -19.51 -15.27 -31.16
N ALA A 23 -19.10 -15.91 -30.06
CA ALA A 23 -19.46 -17.30 -29.82
C ALA A 23 -20.99 -17.42 -29.74
N GLU A 24 -21.53 -18.56 -30.15
CA GLU A 24 -22.97 -18.82 -30.10
C GLU A 24 -23.48 -18.68 -28.66
N GLY A 25 -24.24 -17.62 -28.37
CA GLY A 25 -24.77 -17.31 -27.03
C GLY A 25 -24.21 -16.05 -26.35
N ASP A 26 -23.29 -15.32 -26.99
CA ASP A 26 -22.79 -14.02 -26.49
C ASP A 26 -23.52 -12.82 -27.16
N PHE A 27 -23.58 -11.69 -26.46
CA PHE A 27 -24.09 -10.42 -26.96
C PHE A 27 -23.19 -9.27 -26.50
N SER A 28 -22.88 -8.34 -27.38
CA SER A 28 -22.16 -7.11 -27.03
C SER A 28 -22.61 -5.95 -27.92
N SER A 29 -22.82 -4.78 -27.32
CA SER A 29 -23.07 -3.52 -28.04
C SER A 29 -22.62 -2.31 -27.22
N GLY A 30 -21.69 -1.54 -27.78
CA GLY A 30 -21.39 -0.15 -27.43
C GLY A 30 -22.06 0.84 -28.39
N PHE A 31 -23.14 0.42 -29.05
CA PHE A 31 -23.95 1.25 -29.95
C PHE A 31 -23.22 1.81 -31.18
N GLU A 32 -22.03 1.29 -31.51
CA GLU A 32 -21.25 1.72 -32.66
C GLU A 32 -21.77 1.20 -34.01
N THR A 33 -21.32 1.84 -35.09
CA THR A 33 -21.65 1.39 -36.45
C THR A 33 -21.10 -0.02 -36.69
N GLY A 34 -21.99 -0.96 -37.01
CA GLY A 34 -21.64 -2.37 -37.24
C GLY A 34 -21.85 -3.29 -36.03
N GLN A 35 -22.20 -2.73 -34.86
CA GLN A 35 -22.67 -3.48 -33.69
C GLN A 35 -24.20 -3.57 -33.65
N PRO A 36 -24.79 -4.46 -32.84
CA PRO A 36 -26.23 -4.51 -32.61
C PRO A 36 -26.79 -3.14 -32.19
N GLN A 37 -27.77 -2.62 -32.93
CA GLN A 37 -28.44 -1.36 -32.65
C GLN A 37 -29.77 -1.60 -31.91
N PRO A 38 -30.26 -0.66 -31.07
CA PRO A 38 -31.49 -0.86 -30.32
C PRO A 38 -32.66 -1.22 -31.23
N THR A 39 -33.38 -2.29 -30.89
CA THR A 39 -34.61 -2.69 -31.58
C THR A 39 -35.73 -1.70 -31.30
N TRP A 40 -35.67 -1.05 -30.14
CA TRP A 40 -36.65 -0.08 -29.68
C TRP A 40 -36.01 1.23 -29.22
N THR A 41 -36.82 2.29 -29.28
CA THR A 41 -36.50 3.65 -28.85
C THR A 41 -37.77 4.20 -28.22
N ASP A 42 -37.66 4.89 -27.10
CA ASP A 42 -38.81 5.46 -26.36
C ASP A 42 -39.98 4.49 -26.13
N THR A 43 -39.68 3.21 -25.92
CA THR A 43 -40.67 2.14 -25.80
C THR A 43 -40.63 1.50 -24.42
N SER A 44 -41.67 1.78 -23.62
CA SER A 44 -41.79 1.25 -22.27
C SER A 44 -42.23 -0.23 -22.24
N GLU A 45 -41.61 -0.99 -21.34
CA GLU A 45 -42.08 -2.30 -20.86
C GLU A 45 -43.11 -2.09 -19.74
N ALA A 46 -42.78 -1.22 -18.78
CA ALA A 46 -43.63 -0.85 -17.65
C ALA A 46 -43.21 0.54 -17.12
N SER A 47 -44.18 1.39 -16.79
CA SER A 47 -43.90 2.72 -16.22
C SER A 47 -45.03 3.17 -15.30
N ALA A 48 -44.68 3.77 -14.16
CA ALA A 48 -45.61 4.43 -13.25
C ALA A 48 -44.91 5.62 -12.58
N GLY A 49 -45.57 6.78 -12.52
CA GLY A 49 -45.03 7.97 -11.85
C GLY A 49 -43.89 8.69 -12.59
N VAL A 50 -43.43 8.18 -13.73
CA VAL A 50 -42.37 8.79 -14.56
C VAL A 50 -42.95 9.38 -15.84
N GLY A 51 -42.67 10.66 -16.09
CA GLY A 51 -42.90 11.32 -17.38
C GLY A 51 -41.60 11.49 -18.18
N GLY A 52 -41.73 11.94 -19.42
CA GLY A 52 -40.57 12.28 -20.26
C GLY A 52 -39.81 13.50 -19.74
N TYR A 53 -38.50 13.51 -19.97
CA TYR A 53 -37.67 14.70 -19.73
C TYR A 53 -38.04 15.86 -20.67
N CYS A 54 -38.43 15.54 -21.91
CA CYS A 54 -39.00 16.49 -22.86
C CYS A 54 -40.09 15.86 -23.76
N CYS A 55 -40.67 16.66 -24.66
CA CYS A 55 -41.45 16.19 -25.83
C CYS A 55 -42.75 15.39 -25.57
N GLY A 56 -43.31 15.44 -24.35
CA GLY A 56 -44.64 14.91 -24.07
C GLY A 56 -44.71 13.38 -23.92
N LEU A 57 -43.57 12.71 -23.72
CA LEU A 57 -43.54 11.29 -23.40
C LEU A 57 -44.15 11.02 -22.01
N THR A 58 -44.80 9.87 -21.85
CA THR A 58 -45.45 9.43 -20.61
C THR A 58 -44.63 8.39 -19.83
N ALA A 59 -43.35 8.22 -20.20
CA ALA A 59 -42.38 7.30 -19.61
C ALA A 59 -40.96 7.84 -19.87
N MET A 60 -39.94 7.12 -19.41
CA MET A 60 -38.53 7.43 -19.66
C MET A 60 -38.22 7.46 -21.18
N GLU A 61 -37.44 8.45 -21.62
CA GLU A 61 -36.84 8.54 -22.96
C GLU A 61 -35.61 7.62 -23.03
N SER A 62 -35.40 6.96 -24.18
CA SER A 62 -34.19 6.17 -24.43
C SER A 62 -33.81 6.19 -25.91
N GLY A 63 -32.58 6.58 -26.24
CA GLY A 63 -32.11 6.58 -27.64
C GLY A 63 -30.59 6.81 -27.78
N VAL A 64 -30.02 6.32 -28.88
CA VAL A 64 -28.58 6.43 -29.17
C VAL A 64 -28.21 7.90 -29.47
N ARG A 65 -27.16 8.40 -28.81
CA ARG A 65 -26.66 9.78 -28.95
C ARG A 65 -25.15 9.79 -29.13
N ALA A 66 -24.66 10.74 -29.93
CA ALA A 66 -23.23 11.07 -30.05
C ALA A 66 -22.90 12.27 -29.13
N GLU A 67 -23.20 12.14 -27.84
CA GLU A 67 -23.07 13.21 -26.84
C GLU A 67 -22.02 12.89 -25.77
N THR A 68 -22.08 11.69 -25.18
CA THR A 68 -21.17 11.20 -24.15
C THR A 68 -21.11 9.69 -24.28
N ALA A 69 -19.93 9.15 -24.56
CA ALA A 69 -19.69 7.71 -24.72
C ALA A 69 -18.55 7.26 -23.79
N HIS A 70 -18.57 6.00 -23.37
CA HIS A 70 -17.51 5.39 -22.57
C HIS A 70 -16.38 4.93 -23.48
N THR A 71 -16.72 4.16 -24.52
CA THR A 71 -15.82 3.86 -25.63
C THR A 71 -16.45 4.32 -26.95
N GLY A 72 -15.62 4.45 -27.99
CA GLY A 72 -16.13 4.83 -29.31
C GLY A 72 -16.67 6.26 -29.39
N SER A 73 -17.85 6.41 -30.00
CA SER A 73 -18.47 7.68 -30.39
C SER A 73 -19.96 7.79 -30.06
N ALA A 74 -20.61 6.70 -29.63
CA ALA A 74 -22.04 6.66 -29.35
C ALA A 74 -22.34 5.96 -28.02
N ALA A 75 -23.42 6.37 -27.36
CA ALA A 75 -23.98 5.64 -26.22
C ALA A 75 -25.50 5.78 -26.20
N LEU A 76 -26.19 4.92 -25.45
CA LEU A 76 -27.62 5.02 -25.23
C LEU A 76 -27.92 6.05 -24.14
N MET A 77 -28.52 7.18 -24.50
CA MET A 77 -29.05 8.12 -23.52
C MET A 77 -30.33 7.58 -22.91
N TYR A 78 -30.49 7.77 -21.61
CA TYR A 78 -31.75 7.61 -20.88
C TYR A 78 -32.11 8.90 -20.15
N SER A 79 -33.38 9.29 -20.13
CA SER A 79 -33.82 10.45 -19.34
C SER A 79 -35.30 10.42 -18.99
N GLY A 80 -35.66 11.07 -17.89
CA GLY A 80 -37.06 11.15 -17.46
C GLY A 80 -37.28 12.22 -16.42
N ASN A 81 -38.53 12.33 -15.99
CA ASN A 81 -38.95 13.21 -14.91
C ASN A 81 -39.85 12.43 -13.95
N ASP A 82 -39.37 12.22 -12.73
CA ASP A 82 -40.12 11.61 -11.65
C ASP A 82 -41.18 12.59 -11.11
N GLN A 83 -42.44 12.18 -11.21
CA GLN A 83 -43.62 12.99 -10.89
C GLN A 83 -44.28 12.57 -9.57
N SER A 84 -43.78 11.53 -8.88
CA SER A 84 -44.47 10.91 -7.75
C SER A 84 -43.65 10.97 -6.46
N ALA A 85 -44.16 11.64 -5.43
CA ALA A 85 -43.53 11.69 -4.12
C ALA A 85 -43.60 10.38 -3.30
N THR A 86 -44.01 9.25 -3.88
CA THR A 86 -44.13 7.94 -3.18
C THR A 86 -43.25 6.85 -3.77
N SER A 87 -43.45 6.48 -5.02
CA SER A 87 -42.63 5.49 -5.73
C SER A 87 -42.88 5.66 -7.22
N SER A 88 -41.81 5.64 -8.00
CA SER A 88 -41.84 5.74 -9.45
C SER A 88 -40.89 4.73 -10.06
N TYR A 89 -41.30 4.19 -11.20
CA TYR A 89 -40.45 3.31 -11.99
C TYR A 89 -40.73 3.49 -13.47
N SER A 90 -39.71 3.22 -14.29
CA SER A 90 -39.82 3.15 -15.73
C SER A 90 -38.78 2.18 -16.27
N TYR A 91 -39.22 1.14 -16.97
CA TYR A 91 -38.38 0.15 -17.61
C TYR A 91 -38.58 0.26 -19.12
N GLN A 92 -37.51 0.59 -19.85
CA GLN A 92 -37.50 0.80 -21.29
C GLN A 92 -36.88 -0.40 -22.00
N ARG A 93 -37.53 -0.84 -23.08
CA ARG A 93 -36.99 -1.90 -23.95
C ARG A 93 -35.91 -1.34 -24.85
N ILE A 94 -34.76 -2.02 -24.92
CA ILE A 94 -33.62 -1.62 -25.76
C ILE A 94 -33.40 -2.64 -26.88
N PHE A 95 -33.17 -3.91 -26.55
CA PHE A 95 -32.86 -4.96 -27.53
C PHE A 95 -33.83 -6.14 -27.44
N ASP A 96 -34.24 -6.66 -28.61
CA ASP A 96 -34.88 -7.96 -28.78
C ASP A 96 -33.80 -9.01 -29.02
N VAL A 97 -33.71 -10.00 -28.13
CA VAL A 97 -32.62 -10.98 -28.15
C VAL A 97 -33.16 -12.39 -27.84
N ASN A 98 -32.36 -13.41 -28.11
CA ASN A 98 -32.68 -14.78 -27.78
C ASN A 98 -31.41 -15.48 -27.28
N LEU A 99 -31.02 -15.16 -26.04
CA LEU A 99 -29.72 -15.55 -25.49
C LEU A 99 -29.90 -16.55 -24.34
N PRO A 100 -29.42 -17.79 -24.46
CA PRO A 100 -29.47 -18.76 -23.37
C PRO A 100 -28.52 -18.32 -22.24
N VAL A 101 -29.02 -18.35 -21.00
CA VAL A 101 -28.21 -18.12 -19.80
C VAL A 101 -27.66 -19.46 -19.32
N THR A 102 -26.34 -19.59 -19.29
CA THR A 102 -25.65 -20.74 -18.68
C THR A 102 -25.16 -20.39 -17.29
N ALA A 103 -24.59 -21.36 -16.57
CA ALA A 103 -23.93 -21.10 -15.28
C ALA A 103 -22.72 -20.15 -15.39
N ALA A 104 -22.16 -19.97 -16.59
CA ALA A 104 -21.05 -19.07 -16.87
C ALA A 104 -21.49 -17.70 -17.42
N SER A 105 -22.79 -17.48 -17.65
CA SER A 105 -23.25 -16.22 -18.22
C SER A 105 -23.05 -15.05 -17.25
N ARG A 106 -22.48 -13.97 -17.77
CA ARG A 106 -22.14 -12.74 -17.04
C ARG A 106 -22.68 -11.53 -17.81
N LEU A 107 -23.32 -10.61 -17.09
CA LEU A 107 -23.77 -9.31 -17.60
C LEU A 107 -22.76 -8.24 -17.18
N SER A 108 -22.33 -7.38 -18.10
CA SER A 108 -21.57 -6.15 -17.80
C SER A 108 -22.08 -4.97 -18.61
N TYR A 109 -21.97 -3.77 -18.07
CA TYR A 109 -22.29 -2.52 -18.75
C TYR A 109 -21.66 -1.31 -18.04
N TRP A 110 -21.56 -0.19 -18.74
CA TRP A 110 -21.13 1.08 -18.18
C TRP A 110 -22.28 2.08 -18.13
N VAL A 111 -22.49 2.72 -16.98
CA VAL A 111 -23.54 3.72 -16.79
C VAL A 111 -22.99 5.05 -16.29
N TYR A 112 -23.45 6.15 -16.90
CA TYR A 112 -23.07 7.53 -16.58
C TYR A 112 -24.30 8.32 -16.14
N PRO A 113 -24.62 8.36 -14.83
CA PRO A 113 -25.68 9.23 -14.31
C PRO A 113 -25.21 10.70 -14.30
N GLN A 114 -26.02 11.63 -14.83
CA GLN A 114 -25.70 13.07 -14.77
C GLN A 114 -26.10 13.69 -13.43
N SER A 115 -25.28 14.61 -12.92
CA SER A 115 -25.60 15.38 -11.71
C SER A 115 -26.89 16.18 -11.87
N GLY A 116 -27.66 16.29 -10.77
CA GLY A 116 -29.01 16.86 -10.80
C GLY A 116 -30.10 15.84 -11.15
N GLY A 117 -29.71 14.58 -11.38
CA GLY A 117 -30.58 13.42 -11.49
C GLY A 117 -30.54 12.48 -10.30
N HIS A 118 -30.82 11.19 -10.57
CA HIS A 118 -30.88 10.12 -9.58
C HIS A 118 -29.98 8.96 -10.02
N LEU A 119 -29.44 8.22 -9.03
CA LEU A 119 -28.57 7.06 -9.25
C LEU A 119 -29.36 5.74 -9.36
N ASP A 120 -30.68 5.80 -9.22
CA ASP A 120 -31.57 4.64 -9.19
C ASP A 120 -31.81 4.05 -10.59
N VAL A 121 -30.73 3.62 -11.26
CA VAL A 121 -30.71 3.09 -12.63
C VAL A 121 -29.98 1.73 -12.70
N ALA A 122 -30.46 0.82 -13.53
CA ALA A 122 -29.77 -0.45 -13.82
C ALA A 122 -30.22 -1.05 -15.16
N VAL A 123 -29.37 -1.87 -15.78
CA VAL A 123 -29.81 -2.79 -16.84
C VAL A 123 -30.62 -3.93 -16.21
N ASP A 124 -31.72 -4.30 -16.85
CA ASP A 124 -32.56 -5.43 -16.47
C ASP A 124 -32.77 -6.36 -17.67
N LEU A 125 -33.04 -7.63 -17.40
CA LEU A 125 -33.23 -8.66 -18.43
C LEU A 125 -34.61 -9.27 -18.26
N ALA A 126 -35.42 -9.24 -19.33
CA ALA A 126 -36.68 -9.97 -19.38
C ALA A 126 -36.42 -11.37 -19.93
N PHE A 127 -36.94 -12.40 -19.26
CA PHE A 127 -36.81 -13.78 -19.68
C PHE A 127 -38.06 -14.29 -20.40
N THR A 128 -37.91 -15.30 -21.25
CA THR A 128 -39.02 -15.89 -22.02
C THR A 128 -40.12 -16.53 -21.16
N ASP A 129 -39.84 -16.78 -19.87
CA ASP A 129 -40.81 -17.29 -18.88
C ASP A 129 -41.66 -16.18 -18.21
N GLY A 130 -41.44 -14.92 -18.58
CA GLY A 130 -42.14 -13.75 -18.05
C GLY A 130 -41.54 -13.18 -16.75
N THR A 131 -40.42 -13.72 -16.28
CA THR A 131 -39.69 -13.20 -15.11
C THR A 131 -38.58 -12.20 -15.51
N PHE A 132 -38.01 -11.50 -14.53
CA PHE A 132 -36.99 -10.46 -14.75
C PHE A 132 -35.74 -10.65 -13.87
N LEU A 133 -34.59 -10.13 -14.31
CA LEU A 133 -33.34 -10.20 -13.55
C LEU A 133 -33.44 -9.43 -12.23
N ARG A 134 -34.08 -8.26 -12.23
CA ARG A 134 -34.31 -7.42 -11.04
C ARG A 134 -34.95 -8.17 -9.85
N ASP A 135 -35.73 -9.22 -10.15
CA ASP A 135 -36.47 -10.04 -9.18
C ASP A 135 -35.72 -11.33 -8.78
N SER A 136 -34.58 -11.63 -9.42
CA SER A 136 -33.82 -12.87 -9.20
C SER A 136 -32.97 -12.89 -7.93
N GLY A 137 -32.70 -11.71 -7.36
CA GLY A 137 -31.72 -11.55 -6.28
C GLY A 137 -30.26 -11.50 -6.75
N ALA A 138 -30.01 -11.43 -8.07
CA ALA A 138 -28.68 -11.20 -8.61
C ALA A 138 -28.04 -9.94 -8.04
N VAL A 139 -26.75 -10.02 -7.76
CA VAL A 139 -25.93 -8.91 -7.24
C VAL A 139 -24.78 -8.59 -8.19
N ASP A 140 -24.31 -7.35 -8.10
CA ASP A 140 -23.16 -6.86 -8.85
C ASP A 140 -21.83 -7.26 -8.20
N GLN A 141 -20.71 -6.78 -8.75
CA GLN A 141 -19.35 -7.03 -8.26
C GLN A 141 -19.10 -6.53 -6.83
N HIS A 142 -19.91 -5.58 -6.35
CA HIS A 142 -19.85 -5.02 -5.00
C HIS A 142 -20.78 -5.77 -4.02
N GLY A 143 -21.65 -6.65 -4.53
CA GLY A 143 -22.66 -7.36 -3.75
C GLY A 143 -23.97 -6.59 -3.61
N VAL A 144 -24.16 -5.50 -4.35
CA VAL A 144 -25.41 -4.74 -4.39
C VAL A 144 -26.34 -5.37 -5.43
N ARG A 145 -27.63 -5.52 -5.12
CA ARG A 145 -28.59 -6.12 -6.06
C ARG A 145 -28.61 -5.36 -7.39
N VAL A 146 -28.67 -6.10 -8.50
CA VAL A 146 -28.82 -5.54 -9.86
C VAL A 146 -30.29 -5.14 -10.06
N HIS A 147 -30.68 -4.08 -9.36
CA HIS A 147 -32.00 -3.50 -9.38
C HIS A 147 -31.83 -1.99 -9.21
N PRO A 148 -32.53 -1.14 -9.98
CA PRO A 148 -32.25 0.30 -10.00
C PRO A 148 -32.24 0.95 -8.61
N SER A 149 -33.27 0.72 -7.79
CA SER A 149 -33.33 1.27 -6.41
C SER A 149 -32.21 0.79 -5.48
N PHE A 150 -31.69 -0.43 -5.66
CA PHE A 150 -30.61 -0.95 -4.82
C PHE A 150 -29.26 -0.40 -5.27
N GLN A 151 -29.06 -0.23 -6.57
CA GLN A 151 -27.87 0.42 -7.14
C GLN A 151 -27.77 1.87 -6.67
N GLY A 152 -28.88 2.62 -6.73
CA GLY A 152 -28.94 4.01 -6.27
C GLY A 152 -28.66 4.17 -4.77
N ASN A 153 -29.19 3.28 -3.93
CA ASN A 153 -28.96 3.31 -2.48
C ASN A 153 -27.66 2.61 -2.03
N GLY A 154 -27.01 1.87 -2.92
CA GLY A 154 -25.84 1.05 -2.62
C GLY A 154 -24.53 1.84 -2.46
N ASN A 155 -24.52 3.14 -2.81
CA ASN A 155 -23.32 3.98 -2.89
C ASN A 155 -22.21 3.38 -3.78
N VAL A 156 -22.60 2.67 -4.84
CA VAL A 156 -21.69 2.08 -5.84
C VAL A 156 -21.66 2.85 -7.16
N LEU A 157 -22.62 3.75 -7.37
CA LEU A 157 -22.68 4.64 -8.53
C LEU A 157 -22.37 6.07 -8.12
N ASN A 158 -21.68 6.79 -9.00
CA ASN A 158 -21.32 8.19 -8.86
C ASN A 158 -21.85 9.01 -10.02
N PHE A 159 -22.22 10.26 -9.76
CA PHE A 159 -22.61 11.20 -10.80
C PHE A 159 -21.42 11.67 -11.63
N ASN A 160 -21.68 11.99 -12.89
CA ASN A 160 -20.74 12.56 -13.85
C ASN A 160 -19.44 11.75 -14.02
N THR A 161 -19.54 10.43 -13.85
CA THR A 161 -18.47 9.50 -14.14
C THR A 161 -19.07 8.21 -14.69
N TRP A 162 -18.28 7.49 -15.47
CA TRP A 162 -18.66 6.17 -15.93
C TRP A 162 -18.51 5.17 -14.79
N ASN A 163 -19.58 4.43 -14.52
CA ASN A 163 -19.64 3.40 -13.48
C ASN A 163 -19.78 2.04 -14.16
N ASN A 164 -18.88 1.12 -13.87
CA ASN A 164 -18.95 -0.24 -14.37
C ASN A 164 -19.88 -1.06 -13.46
N VAL A 165 -20.85 -1.77 -14.03
CA VAL A 165 -21.69 -2.72 -13.30
C VAL A 165 -21.56 -4.08 -13.93
N VAL A 166 -21.25 -5.09 -13.11
CA VAL A 166 -21.01 -6.45 -13.55
C VAL A 166 -21.69 -7.45 -12.65
N SER A 167 -22.35 -8.47 -13.21
CA SER A 167 -23.03 -9.52 -12.45
C SER A 167 -22.88 -10.89 -13.09
N ASP A 168 -22.47 -11.88 -12.28
CA ASP A 168 -22.45 -13.31 -12.65
C ASP A 168 -23.90 -13.87 -12.66
N ILE A 169 -24.73 -13.40 -13.60
CA ILE A 169 -26.16 -13.70 -13.67
C ILE A 169 -26.45 -15.21 -13.75
N GLY A 170 -25.52 -16.00 -14.31
CA GLY A 170 -25.61 -17.46 -14.37
C GLY A 170 -25.78 -18.12 -13.01
N ALA A 171 -25.25 -17.54 -11.93
CA ALA A 171 -25.43 -18.07 -10.57
C ALA A 171 -26.89 -17.98 -10.06
N TYR A 172 -27.72 -17.15 -10.70
CA TYR A 172 -29.08 -16.84 -10.25
C TYR A 172 -30.15 -17.34 -11.22
N VAL A 173 -29.87 -17.29 -12.53
CA VAL A 173 -30.87 -17.50 -13.58
C VAL A 173 -30.42 -18.44 -14.70
N ALA A 174 -29.40 -19.28 -14.48
CA ALA A 174 -29.01 -20.32 -15.43
C ALA A 174 -30.18 -21.22 -15.85
N GLY A 175 -30.24 -21.55 -17.13
CA GLY A 175 -31.32 -22.31 -17.76
C GLY A 175 -32.47 -21.46 -18.29
N LYS A 176 -32.51 -20.15 -17.99
CA LYS A 176 -33.43 -19.21 -18.63
C LYS A 176 -32.88 -18.71 -19.97
N THR A 177 -33.73 -18.07 -20.76
CA THR A 177 -33.38 -17.41 -22.02
C THR A 177 -33.74 -15.94 -21.92
N VAL A 178 -32.78 -15.05 -22.16
CA VAL A 178 -33.02 -13.61 -22.26
C VAL A 178 -33.79 -13.35 -23.55
N ASP A 179 -34.94 -12.72 -23.40
CA ASP A 179 -35.88 -12.34 -24.46
C ASP A 179 -35.69 -10.85 -24.81
N ARG A 180 -35.46 -10.00 -23.79
CA ARG A 180 -35.20 -8.57 -23.99
C ARG A 180 -34.17 -8.03 -23.00
N ILE A 181 -33.38 -7.07 -23.47
CA ILE A 181 -32.51 -6.24 -22.63
C ILE A 181 -33.21 -4.89 -22.41
N LEU A 182 -33.31 -4.50 -21.14
CA LEU A 182 -34.00 -3.29 -20.70
C LEU A 182 -33.03 -2.35 -19.97
N ILE A 183 -33.37 -1.06 -19.92
CA ILE A 183 -32.83 -0.14 -18.92
C ILE A 183 -33.96 0.30 -17.99
N GLY A 184 -33.73 0.20 -16.69
CA GLY A 184 -34.69 0.48 -15.64
C GLY A 184 -34.29 1.70 -14.82
N TYR A 185 -35.29 2.49 -14.47
CA TYR A 185 -35.28 3.47 -13.40
C TYR A 185 -36.31 3.04 -12.36
N ASP A 186 -35.96 3.02 -11.08
CA ASP A 186 -36.87 2.62 -10.00
C ASP A 186 -36.42 3.25 -8.70
N GLN A 187 -37.13 4.29 -8.25
CA GLN A 187 -36.73 5.10 -7.10
C GLN A 187 -37.82 5.13 -6.01
N PRO A 188 -37.43 5.00 -4.73
CA PRO A 188 -38.32 5.28 -3.60
C PRO A 188 -38.56 6.79 -3.40
N ALA A 189 -39.79 7.19 -3.03
CA ALA A 189 -40.27 8.52 -2.63
C ALA A 189 -39.37 9.74 -2.93
N ASN A 190 -39.32 10.17 -4.19
CA ASN A 190 -38.61 11.39 -4.60
C ASN A 190 -39.23 11.99 -5.87
N THR A 191 -38.87 13.21 -6.24
CA THR A 191 -39.34 13.85 -7.48
C THR A 191 -38.19 14.60 -8.14
N GLY A 192 -38.16 14.65 -9.47
CA GLY A 192 -37.12 15.38 -10.19
C GLY A 192 -36.77 14.77 -11.54
N THR A 193 -36.03 15.51 -12.33
CA THR A 193 -35.53 15.03 -13.61
C THR A 193 -34.31 14.16 -13.42
N PHE A 194 -34.17 13.10 -14.20
CA PHE A 194 -32.94 12.31 -14.29
C PHE A 194 -32.51 12.16 -15.74
N ARG A 195 -31.21 12.05 -15.96
CA ARG A 195 -30.61 11.82 -17.28
C ARG A 195 -29.27 11.12 -17.12
N GLY A 196 -28.91 10.29 -18.08
CA GLY A 196 -27.60 9.67 -18.16
C GLY A 196 -27.39 8.92 -19.45
N TYR A 197 -26.29 8.16 -19.49
CA TYR A 197 -25.92 7.33 -20.63
C TYR A 197 -25.58 5.91 -20.19
N LEU A 198 -25.84 4.95 -21.06
CA LEU A 198 -25.50 3.53 -20.92
C LEU A 198 -24.66 3.15 -22.13
N ASP A 199 -23.58 2.42 -21.89
CA ASP A 199 -22.63 2.00 -22.93
C ASP A 199 -22.07 0.60 -22.67
N ASP A 200 -21.47 0.00 -23.70
CA ASP A 200 -20.74 -1.27 -23.66
C ASP A 200 -21.50 -2.40 -22.94
N ILE A 201 -22.77 -2.64 -23.29
CA ILE A 201 -23.56 -3.73 -22.72
C ILE A 201 -23.06 -5.05 -23.28
N GLU A 202 -22.72 -5.98 -22.40
CA GLU A 202 -22.25 -7.31 -22.75
C GLU A 202 -22.94 -8.38 -21.91
N ILE A 203 -23.37 -9.46 -22.57
CA ILE A 203 -23.74 -10.73 -21.96
C ILE A 203 -22.84 -11.78 -22.58
N ALA A 204 -21.85 -12.26 -21.82
CA ALA A 204 -20.85 -13.19 -22.32
C ALA A 204 -20.66 -14.39 -21.39
N GLN A 205 -20.12 -15.47 -21.93
CA GLN A 205 -19.69 -16.62 -21.13
C GLN A 205 -18.35 -16.34 -20.43
N SER A 206 -18.35 -16.27 -19.10
CA SER A 206 -17.17 -16.10 -18.26
C SER A 206 -17.00 -17.35 -17.38
N ALA A 207 -16.12 -18.27 -17.80
CA ALA A 207 -15.77 -19.43 -16.97
C ALA A 207 -14.99 -19.00 -15.72
N ALA A 208 -15.33 -19.56 -14.57
CA ALA A 208 -14.58 -19.32 -13.35
C ALA A 208 -13.13 -19.83 -13.51
N PRO A 209 -12.12 -19.06 -13.06
CA PRO A 209 -10.74 -19.51 -13.02
C PRO A 209 -10.57 -20.86 -12.29
N THR A 210 -9.65 -21.69 -12.79
CA THR A 210 -9.45 -23.06 -12.26
C THR A 210 -8.36 -23.16 -11.19
N ARG A 211 -7.50 -22.13 -11.08
CA ARG A 211 -6.41 -22.02 -10.10
C ARG A 211 -6.36 -20.62 -9.50
N LEU A 212 -5.67 -20.48 -8.36
CA LEU A 212 -5.68 -19.24 -7.59
C LEU A 212 -4.99 -18.09 -8.31
N SER A 213 -3.85 -18.37 -8.97
CA SER A 213 -3.09 -17.40 -9.75
C SER A 213 -3.87 -16.80 -10.93
N ASP A 214 -4.93 -17.47 -11.41
CA ASP A 214 -5.74 -16.99 -12.52
C ASP A 214 -6.80 -15.96 -12.08
N TYR A 215 -7.13 -15.91 -10.78
CA TYR A 215 -7.93 -14.83 -10.21
C TYR A 215 -7.17 -13.51 -10.11
N VAL A 216 -5.83 -13.53 -10.18
CA VAL A 216 -5.04 -12.30 -10.12
C VAL A 216 -5.25 -11.47 -11.37
N GLU A 217 -5.64 -10.21 -11.20
CA GLU A 217 -5.71 -9.18 -12.23
C GLU A 217 -4.64 -8.12 -11.94
N THR A 218 -3.57 -8.10 -12.74
CA THR A 218 -2.40 -7.25 -12.49
C THR A 218 -2.59 -5.81 -12.97
N ARG A 219 -3.64 -5.51 -13.76
CA ARG A 219 -3.98 -4.13 -14.16
C ARG A 219 -4.81 -3.41 -13.09
N ARG A 220 -5.19 -4.10 -12.01
CA ARG A 220 -5.99 -3.52 -10.94
C ARG A 220 -5.25 -2.33 -10.32
N GLY A 221 -5.79 -1.13 -10.48
CA GLY A 221 -5.23 0.14 -10.04
C GLY A 221 -4.29 0.83 -11.02
N SER A 222 -4.17 0.35 -12.26
CA SER A 222 -3.31 0.97 -13.28
C SER A 222 -4.00 2.05 -14.12
N ASP A 223 -5.30 2.27 -13.91
CA ASP A 223 -6.00 3.44 -14.45
C ASP A 223 -5.85 4.63 -13.49
N SER A 224 -4.60 5.06 -13.37
CA SER A 224 -4.16 6.11 -12.45
C SER A 224 -3.37 7.17 -13.20
N THR A 225 -3.34 8.37 -12.65
CA THR A 225 -2.53 9.49 -13.15
C THR A 225 -1.87 10.19 -11.97
N SER A 226 -0.88 11.05 -12.25
CA SER A 226 -0.28 11.90 -11.20
C SER A 226 -1.28 12.82 -10.48
N ALA A 227 -2.45 13.08 -11.07
CA ALA A 227 -3.47 13.92 -10.48
C ALA A 227 -4.49 13.13 -9.64
N TYR A 228 -4.63 11.83 -9.87
CA TYR A 228 -5.63 10.99 -9.22
C TYR A 228 -5.22 9.52 -9.29
N SER A 229 -5.10 8.90 -8.13
CA SER A 229 -4.75 7.50 -8.00
C SER A 229 -5.97 6.60 -7.89
N ARG A 230 -5.86 5.44 -8.53
CA ARG A 230 -6.71 4.25 -8.32
C ARG A 230 -5.88 3.07 -7.82
N GLY A 231 -4.66 3.33 -7.36
CA GLY A 231 -3.66 2.36 -6.93
C GLY A 231 -2.24 2.74 -7.35
N ASN A 232 -2.10 3.57 -8.39
CA ASN A 232 -0.81 3.92 -9.01
C ASN A 232 0.06 2.68 -9.27
N THR A 233 -0.56 1.63 -9.79
CA THR A 233 0.12 0.35 -10.05
C THR A 233 0.37 0.14 -11.54
N PHE A 234 1.24 -0.84 -11.85
CA PHE A 234 1.43 -1.35 -13.21
C PHE A 234 1.25 -2.89 -13.25
N PRO A 235 0.97 -3.47 -14.42
CA PRO A 235 0.83 -4.92 -14.59
C PRO A 235 2.18 -5.64 -14.57
N GLY A 236 2.75 -5.74 -13.36
CA GLY A 236 3.97 -6.51 -13.11
C GLY A 236 3.72 -8.02 -13.25
N VAL A 237 4.61 -8.68 -13.99
CA VAL A 237 4.71 -10.13 -14.13
C VAL A 237 5.99 -10.54 -13.42
N THR A 238 5.86 -11.31 -12.34
CA THR A 238 6.98 -11.62 -11.45
C THR A 238 6.72 -12.89 -10.64
N VAL A 239 7.66 -13.26 -9.78
CA VAL A 239 7.48 -14.25 -8.72
C VAL A 239 7.33 -13.53 -7.37
N PRO A 240 6.82 -14.18 -6.30
CA PRO A 240 6.65 -13.51 -5.01
C PRO A 240 7.96 -12.92 -4.49
N HIS A 241 7.97 -11.62 -4.18
CA HIS A 241 9.16 -10.83 -3.80
C HIS A 241 10.29 -10.84 -4.84
N GLY A 242 9.95 -10.97 -6.12
CA GLY A 242 10.91 -11.20 -7.21
C GLY A 242 11.92 -10.06 -7.41
N PHE A 243 13.09 -10.43 -7.94
CA PHE A 243 14.20 -9.51 -8.21
C PHE A 243 13.89 -8.57 -9.39
N ASN A 244 13.28 -9.09 -10.46
CA ASN A 244 12.79 -8.29 -11.59
C ASN A 244 11.26 -8.29 -11.66
N PHE A 245 10.68 -7.16 -12.05
CA PHE A 245 9.34 -7.13 -12.63
C PHE A 245 9.42 -7.08 -14.15
N TRP A 246 8.60 -7.89 -14.82
CA TRP A 246 8.40 -7.83 -16.26
C TRP A 246 7.07 -7.14 -16.56
N THR A 247 7.03 -6.12 -17.40
CA THR A 247 5.81 -5.32 -17.60
C THR A 247 5.69 -4.78 -19.02
N PRO A 248 4.47 -4.66 -19.60
CA PRO A 248 4.26 -3.77 -20.73
C PRO A 248 4.59 -2.33 -20.35
N ILE A 249 5.04 -1.54 -21.32
CA ILE A 249 5.41 -0.14 -21.15
C ILE A 249 4.67 0.68 -22.19
N THR A 250 3.75 1.54 -21.75
CA THR A 250 3.00 2.47 -22.63
C THR A 250 3.75 3.78 -22.80
N LYS A 251 4.61 4.14 -21.84
CA LYS A 251 5.47 5.35 -21.85
C LYS A 251 6.96 4.98 -21.74
N GLY A 252 7.57 4.67 -22.88
CA GLY A 252 8.94 4.16 -23.01
C GLY A 252 10.06 5.10 -22.57
N ASN A 253 9.78 6.37 -22.29
CA ASN A 253 10.76 7.32 -21.73
C ASN A 253 10.38 7.81 -20.31
N SER A 254 9.38 7.20 -19.68
CA SER A 254 9.01 7.47 -18.29
C SER A 254 9.69 6.47 -17.36
N ASP A 255 10.15 6.97 -16.21
CA ASP A 255 10.62 6.20 -15.08
C ASP A 255 9.66 6.27 -13.89
N ASN A 256 8.44 6.77 -14.05
CA ASN A 256 7.46 6.92 -12.97
C ASN A 256 6.05 6.46 -13.31
N TRP A 257 5.49 6.78 -14.48
CA TRP A 257 4.25 6.17 -14.97
C TRP A 257 4.55 5.38 -16.23
N LEU A 258 5.23 4.24 -16.06
CA LEU A 258 5.65 3.39 -17.18
C LEU A 258 4.47 2.75 -17.94
N TYR A 259 3.32 2.58 -17.28
CA TYR A 259 2.09 2.03 -17.84
C TYR A 259 0.89 2.81 -17.30
N GLU A 260 0.00 3.23 -18.20
CA GLU A 260 -1.33 3.74 -17.84
C GLU A 260 -2.40 2.96 -18.60
N TRP A 261 -3.43 2.51 -17.90
CA TRP A 261 -4.49 1.70 -18.52
C TRP A 261 -5.23 2.45 -19.62
N ALA A 262 -5.38 3.77 -19.52
CA ALA A 262 -6.04 4.56 -20.57
C ALA A 262 -5.25 4.64 -21.89
N ASP A 263 -3.96 4.26 -21.91
CA ASP A 263 -3.14 4.31 -23.11
C ASP A 263 -3.53 3.20 -24.11
N THR A 264 -3.77 3.58 -25.36
CA THR A 264 -4.13 2.66 -26.47
C THR A 264 -2.92 2.20 -27.29
N THR A 265 -1.71 2.55 -26.85
CA THR A 265 -0.46 2.16 -27.50
C THR A 265 0.56 1.66 -26.51
N VAL A 266 1.29 0.62 -26.91
CA VAL A 266 2.44 0.08 -26.17
C VAL A 266 3.72 0.44 -26.90
N GLN A 267 4.73 0.85 -26.15
CA GLN A 267 6.04 1.30 -26.64
C GLN A 267 7.16 0.29 -26.36
N GLY A 268 6.91 -0.71 -25.50
CA GLY A 268 7.82 -1.82 -25.26
C GLY A 268 7.31 -2.78 -24.20
N PHE A 269 8.13 -3.78 -23.91
CA PHE A 269 7.99 -4.71 -22.79
C PHE A 269 9.33 -4.71 -22.06
N GLY A 270 9.35 -4.62 -20.75
CA GLY A 270 10.61 -4.35 -20.06
C GLY A 270 10.72 -4.91 -18.67
N ILE A 271 11.93 -4.75 -18.15
CA ILE A 271 12.29 -4.96 -16.76
C ILE A 271 12.12 -3.64 -16.03
N SER A 272 11.42 -3.69 -14.90
CA SER A 272 11.23 -2.59 -13.96
C SER A 272 11.55 -3.03 -12.55
N HIS A 273 11.97 -2.07 -11.73
CA HIS A 273 12.11 -2.18 -10.29
C HIS A 273 11.36 -1.05 -9.57
N GLU A 274 10.43 -0.38 -10.25
CA GLU A 274 9.67 0.74 -9.72
C GLU A 274 8.80 0.28 -8.54
N PRO A 275 8.99 0.82 -7.32
CA PRO A 275 8.11 0.52 -6.19
C PRO A 275 6.86 1.39 -6.16
N SER A 276 6.96 2.61 -6.67
CA SER A 276 5.87 3.57 -6.86
C SER A 276 6.31 4.63 -7.87
N PRO A 277 5.36 5.31 -8.54
CA PRO A 277 5.68 6.43 -9.42
C PRO A 277 6.45 7.56 -8.72
N TRP A 278 6.24 7.73 -7.42
CA TRP A 278 6.84 8.80 -6.63
C TRP A 278 8.33 8.58 -6.33
N ILE A 279 8.71 7.31 -6.18
CA ILE A 279 10.10 6.91 -5.97
C ILE A 279 10.82 6.77 -7.31
N ALA A 280 10.08 6.40 -8.36
CA ALA A 280 10.54 6.12 -9.71
C ALA A 280 11.41 4.86 -9.83
N ASP A 281 11.52 4.36 -11.06
CA ASP A 281 12.26 3.17 -11.45
C ASP A 281 13.78 3.40 -11.43
N TYR A 282 14.55 2.31 -11.49
CA TYR A 282 15.99 2.30 -11.69
C TYR A 282 16.41 1.07 -12.50
N ALA A 283 17.57 1.14 -13.16
CA ALA A 283 18.08 0.05 -13.99
C ALA A 283 17.04 -0.55 -14.98
N GLN A 284 16.21 0.31 -15.57
CA GLN A 284 15.11 -0.09 -16.45
C GLN A 284 15.64 -0.50 -17.84
N LEU A 285 15.14 -1.62 -18.37
CA LEU A 285 15.47 -2.13 -19.71
C LEU A 285 14.17 -2.43 -20.47
N GLN A 286 14.14 -2.18 -21.76
CA GLN A 286 12.98 -2.40 -22.61
C GLN A 286 13.35 -3.21 -23.84
N VAL A 287 12.41 -4.01 -24.32
CA VAL A 287 12.45 -4.69 -25.60
C VAL A 287 11.18 -4.41 -26.40
N MET A 288 11.33 -4.20 -27.70
CA MET A 288 10.20 -3.96 -28.60
C MET A 288 10.33 -4.79 -29.89
N PRO A 289 9.43 -5.77 -30.12
CA PRO A 289 9.38 -6.49 -31.38
C PRO A 289 8.64 -5.65 -32.44
N MET A 290 9.16 -5.63 -33.68
CA MET A 290 8.62 -4.83 -34.78
C MET A 290 8.81 -5.54 -36.12
N THR A 291 8.10 -5.06 -37.15
CA THR A 291 8.36 -5.42 -38.54
C THR A 291 8.80 -4.20 -39.35
N GLY A 292 9.77 -4.38 -40.25
CA GLY A 292 10.23 -3.35 -41.18
C GLY A 292 11.46 -2.59 -40.70
N ALA A 293 11.48 -1.28 -40.94
CA ALA A 293 12.58 -0.41 -40.55
C ALA A 293 12.72 -0.35 -39.02
N VAL A 294 13.96 -0.24 -38.54
CA VAL A 294 14.24 -0.04 -37.10
C VAL A 294 13.78 1.35 -36.71
N LYS A 295 12.79 1.42 -35.82
CA LYS A 295 12.32 2.66 -35.21
C LYS A 295 12.79 2.66 -33.76
N SER A 296 13.70 3.56 -33.41
CA SER A 296 14.35 3.52 -32.10
C SER A 296 13.70 4.40 -31.05
N THR A 297 13.07 5.52 -31.41
CA THR A 297 12.39 6.37 -30.41
C THR A 297 11.07 5.75 -29.95
N PRO A 298 10.67 5.94 -28.68
CA PRO A 298 9.42 5.35 -28.17
C PRO A 298 8.17 5.73 -28.98
N ASP A 299 8.04 7.00 -29.39
CA ASP A 299 6.91 7.45 -30.20
C ASP A 299 6.88 6.81 -31.60
N ALA A 300 8.04 6.64 -32.24
CA ALA A 300 8.11 6.04 -33.56
C ALA A 300 7.81 4.54 -33.52
N ARG A 301 8.28 3.83 -32.47
CA ARG A 301 8.14 2.36 -32.36
C ARG A 301 6.79 1.90 -31.85
N LYS A 302 5.96 2.78 -31.28
CA LYS A 302 4.69 2.41 -30.65
C LYS A 302 3.80 1.54 -31.55
N SER A 303 3.12 0.58 -30.94
CA SER A 303 2.06 -0.19 -31.57
C SER A 303 0.74 0.09 -30.89
N THR A 304 -0.33 0.22 -31.67
CA THR A 304 -1.70 0.09 -31.14
C THR A 304 -1.91 -1.31 -30.56
N PHE A 305 -2.64 -1.39 -29.46
CA PHE A 305 -3.14 -2.63 -28.84
C PHE A 305 -4.53 -2.40 -28.24
N SER A 306 -5.19 -3.46 -27.80
CA SER A 306 -6.50 -3.42 -27.13
C SER A 306 -6.45 -4.26 -25.86
N HIS A 307 -7.09 -3.79 -24.78
CA HIS A 307 -7.23 -4.59 -23.55
C HIS A 307 -8.08 -5.85 -23.74
N ALA A 308 -8.92 -5.91 -24.79
CA ALA A 308 -9.67 -7.11 -25.16
C ALA A 308 -8.76 -8.26 -25.65
N ASP A 309 -7.59 -7.92 -26.20
CA ASP A 309 -6.56 -8.87 -26.64
C ASP A 309 -5.42 -9.02 -25.61
N GLU A 310 -5.61 -8.46 -24.42
CA GLU A 310 -4.62 -8.43 -23.35
C GLU A 310 -4.96 -9.42 -22.24
N VAL A 311 -3.97 -10.22 -21.85
CA VAL A 311 -4.03 -11.08 -20.67
C VAL A 311 -2.93 -10.63 -19.72
N ALA A 312 -3.30 -10.26 -18.50
CA ALA A 312 -2.37 -9.68 -17.52
C ALA A 312 -2.47 -10.41 -16.16
N LYS A 313 -1.65 -11.44 -15.97
CA LYS A 313 -1.60 -12.30 -14.77
C LYS A 313 -0.24 -12.19 -14.09
N ALA A 314 -0.17 -12.51 -12.80
CA ALA A 314 1.07 -12.46 -12.02
C ALA A 314 2.23 -13.25 -12.67
N HIS A 315 1.91 -14.37 -13.31
CA HIS A 315 2.86 -15.33 -13.88
C HIS A 315 2.92 -15.28 -15.42
N TYR A 316 2.10 -14.44 -16.07
CA TYR A 316 1.98 -14.41 -17.53
C TYR A 316 1.37 -13.11 -18.05
N TYR A 317 1.96 -12.58 -19.11
CA TYR A 317 1.34 -11.51 -19.88
C TYR A 317 1.32 -11.83 -21.37
N LYS A 318 0.27 -11.39 -22.05
CA LYS A 318 0.09 -11.47 -23.50
C LYS A 318 -0.63 -10.24 -24.04
N SER A 319 -0.18 -9.73 -25.18
CA SER A 319 -0.89 -8.67 -25.91
C SER A 319 -0.67 -8.75 -27.43
N ARG A 320 -1.63 -8.21 -28.20
CA ARG A 320 -1.56 -8.09 -29.66
C ARG A 320 -1.07 -6.71 -30.08
N LEU A 321 0.07 -6.68 -30.77
CA LEU A 321 0.63 -5.48 -31.39
C LEU A 321 0.03 -5.30 -32.78
N SER A 322 -1.11 -4.63 -32.87
CA SER A 322 -1.90 -4.49 -34.10
C SER A 322 -1.16 -3.76 -35.21
N THR A 323 -0.30 -2.79 -34.88
CA THR A 323 0.51 -2.05 -35.87
C THR A 323 1.51 -2.95 -36.60
N TYR A 324 2.04 -3.98 -35.95
CA TYR A 324 3.06 -4.87 -36.52
C TYR A 324 2.53 -6.28 -36.82
N GLY A 325 1.29 -6.60 -36.45
CA GLY A 325 0.72 -7.94 -36.61
C GLY A 325 1.41 -9.00 -35.74
N ILE A 326 2.01 -8.60 -34.62
CA ILE A 326 2.79 -9.46 -33.72
C ILE A 326 1.97 -9.75 -32.46
N THR A 327 2.02 -10.98 -31.96
CA THR A 327 1.57 -11.29 -30.60
C THR A 327 2.79 -11.44 -29.70
N ALA A 328 2.82 -10.69 -28.60
CA ALA A 328 3.90 -10.73 -27.61
C ALA A 328 3.42 -11.44 -26.34
N GLU A 329 4.27 -12.29 -25.78
CA GLU A 329 4.02 -13.04 -24.56
C GLU A 329 5.26 -12.96 -23.65
N MET A 330 5.07 -12.96 -22.32
CA MET A 330 6.16 -13.03 -21.36
C MET A 330 5.82 -13.84 -20.10
N ALA A 331 6.79 -14.57 -19.58
CA ALA A 331 6.72 -15.30 -18.32
C ALA A 331 8.00 -15.08 -17.48
N PRO A 332 7.90 -14.93 -16.15
CA PRO A 332 9.01 -14.51 -15.30
C PRO A 332 9.67 -15.69 -14.58
N THR A 333 10.92 -15.49 -14.20
CA THR A 333 11.57 -16.15 -13.06
C THR A 333 12.02 -15.05 -12.08
N ASP A 334 12.92 -15.31 -11.14
CA ASP A 334 13.35 -14.29 -10.16
C ASP A 334 14.25 -13.24 -10.85
N HIS A 335 15.35 -13.69 -11.47
CA HIS A 335 16.35 -12.84 -12.13
C HIS A 335 16.27 -12.89 -13.66
N ALA A 336 15.44 -13.76 -14.21
CA ALA A 336 15.30 -13.95 -15.65
C ALA A 336 13.84 -13.97 -16.13
N GLY A 337 13.65 -14.07 -17.44
CA GLY A 337 12.34 -14.16 -18.08
C GLY A 337 12.45 -14.69 -19.50
N VAL A 338 11.32 -15.21 -20.00
CA VAL A 338 11.19 -15.70 -21.37
C VAL A 338 10.10 -14.91 -22.07
N LEU A 339 10.48 -14.28 -23.18
CA LEU A 339 9.56 -13.59 -24.08
C LEU A 339 9.42 -14.36 -25.38
N ARG A 340 8.21 -14.40 -25.93
CA ARG A 340 7.89 -15.06 -27.18
C ARG A 340 7.11 -14.11 -28.08
N PHE A 341 7.56 -13.99 -29.33
CA PHE A 341 6.96 -13.10 -30.31
C PHE A 341 6.52 -13.91 -31.53
N ALA A 342 5.22 -13.94 -31.80
CA ALA A 342 4.66 -14.56 -33.01
C ALA A 342 4.61 -13.52 -34.13
N PHE A 343 5.54 -13.61 -35.08
CA PHE A 343 5.67 -12.65 -36.18
C PHE A 343 4.80 -13.04 -37.40
N PRO A 344 4.36 -12.06 -38.21
CA PRO A 344 3.87 -12.36 -39.56
C PRO A 344 5.02 -12.79 -40.48
N ALA A 345 4.70 -13.29 -41.68
CA ALA A 345 5.74 -13.60 -42.66
C ALA A 345 6.46 -12.33 -43.12
N THR A 346 7.77 -12.22 -42.86
CA THR A 346 8.58 -11.05 -43.25
C THR A 346 10.08 -11.37 -43.27
N SER A 347 10.86 -10.67 -44.09
CA SER A 347 12.33 -10.70 -44.01
C SER A 347 12.91 -9.69 -43.00
N GLU A 348 12.05 -8.81 -42.47
CA GLU A 348 12.42 -7.64 -41.67
C GLU A 348 11.80 -7.70 -40.26
N ALA A 349 11.81 -8.87 -39.61
CA ALA A 349 11.41 -8.95 -38.21
C ALA A 349 12.56 -8.46 -37.30
N VAL A 350 12.26 -7.57 -36.37
CA VAL A 350 13.22 -6.88 -35.52
C VAL A 350 12.86 -7.06 -34.05
N ILE A 351 13.85 -7.23 -33.18
CA ILE A 351 13.75 -7.00 -31.74
C ILE A 351 14.72 -5.87 -31.40
N LEU A 352 14.18 -4.76 -30.89
CA LEU A 352 14.93 -3.63 -30.33
C LEU A 352 15.12 -3.86 -28.83
N PHE A 353 16.29 -3.54 -28.31
CA PHE A 353 16.62 -3.38 -26.90
C PHE A 353 16.89 -1.90 -26.66
N ASP A 354 16.35 -1.36 -25.58
CA ASP A 354 16.42 0.06 -25.29
C ASP A 354 16.40 0.34 -23.79
N THR A 355 16.86 1.52 -23.40
CA THR A 355 16.71 2.06 -22.04
C THR A 355 15.99 3.40 -22.15
N VAL A 356 15.48 3.93 -21.04
CA VAL A 356 15.06 5.34 -21.01
C VAL A 356 16.20 6.27 -21.44
N ASP A 357 15.85 7.43 -22.00
CA ASP A 357 16.82 8.42 -22.50
C ASP A 357 17.80 8.93 -21.43
N SER A 358 17.40 8.94 -20.16
CA SER A 358 18.25 9.27 -19.00
C SER A 358 19.24 8.15 -18.64
N GLY A 359 19.06 6.96 -19.22
CA GLY A 359 19.92 5.80 -19.07
C GLY A 359 21.15 5.86 -19.96
N SER A 360 22.14 5.03 -19.64
CA SER A 360 23.37 4.86 -20.41
C SER A 360 23.84 3.41 -20.39
N GLY A 361 24.89 3.10 -21.15
CA GLY A 361 25.48 1.76 -21.19
C GLY A 361 25.71 1.28 -22.61
N SER A 362 25.90 -0.03 -22.78
CA SER A 362 26.08 -0.64 -24.09
C SER A 362 25.69 -2.11 -24.05
N LEU A 363 24.93 -2.55 -25.07
CA LEU A 363 24.61 -3.95 -25.31
C LEU A 363 25.29 -4.39 -26.60
N ALA A 364 26.19 -5.36 -26.52
CA ALA A 364 26.85 -5.95 -27.67
C ALA A 364 26.05 -7.13 -28.22
N VAL A 365 26.08 -7.33 -29.55
CA VAL A 365 25.43 -8.45 -30.22
C VAL A 365 26.48 -9.37 -30.84
N ASP A 366 26.52 -10.62 -30.38
CA ASP A 366 27.21 -11.72 -31.06
C ASP A 366 26.21 -12.48 -31.94
N THR A 367 26.28 -12.25 -33.25
CA THR A 367 25.33 -12.83 -34.21
C THR A 367 25.54 -14.33 -34.41
N ALA A 368 26.76 -14.83 -34.23
CA ALA A 368 27.09 -16.25 -34.40
C ALA A 368 26.59 -17.05 -33.19
N ALA A 369 26.82 -16.54 -31.98
CA ALA A 369 26.34 -17.14 -30.74
C ALA A 369 24.84 -16.87 -30.49
N ARG A 370 24.25 -15.88 -31.18
CA ARG A 370 22.88 -15.38 -30.95
C ARG A 370 22.68 -14.81 -29.55
N VAL A 371 23.71 -14.10 -29.08
CA VAL A 371 23.78 -13.53 -27.73
C VAL A 371 23.75 -12.00 -27.80
N ILE A 372 22.99 -11.40 -26.90
CA ILE A 372 22.98 -9.96 -26.62
C ILE A 372 23.41 -9.79 -25.16
N SER A 373 24.46 -9.03 -24.90
CA SER A 373 24.96 -8.87 -23.52
C SER A 373 25.68 -7.55 -23.29
N GLY A 374 25.71 -7.07 -22.05
CA GLY A 374 26.39 -5.83 -21.70
C GLY A 374 25.92 -5.25 -20.38
N GLU A 375 26.02 -3.94 -20.25
CA GLU A 375 25.63 -3.20 -19.05
C GLU A 375 24.75 -2.01 -19.40
N ILE A 376 23.84 -1.69 -18.49
CA ILE A 376 23.03 -0.47 -18.50
C ILE A 376 23.20 0.25 -17.16
N THR A 377 23.02 1.56 -17.15
CA THR A 377 23.02 2.38 -15.94
C THR A 377 21.89 3.40 -16.00
N HIS A 378 21.02 3.38 -14.99
CA HIS A 378 19.91 4.31 -14.83
C HIS A 378 19.76 4.67 -13.35
N ARG A 379 19.66 5.98 -13.05
CA ARG A 379 19.64 6.54 -11.68
C ARG A 379 20.73 6.00 -10.75
N GLY A 380 21.96 5.95 -11.28
CA GLY A 380 23.15 5.51 -10.55
C GLY A 380 23.25 3.99 -10.34
N GLN A 381 22.23 3.22 -10.72
CA GLN A 381 22.23 1.77 -10.61
C GLN A 381 22.73 1.14 -11.91
N LYS A 382 23.83 0.38 -11.82
CA LYS A 382 24.39 -0.39 -12.94
C LYS A 382 23.87 -1.83 -12.92
N MET A 383 23.26 -2.27 -14.01
CA MET A 383 22.76 -3.63 -14.19
C MET A 383 23.38 -4.26 -15.44
N PHE A 384 23.72 -5.54 -15.33
CA PHE A 384 24.26 -6.35 -16.40
C PHE A 384 23.17 -7.23 -17.01
N VAL A 385 23.23 -7.39 -18.33
CA VAL A 385 22.20 -8.09 -19.10
C VAL A 385 22.86 -9.21 -19.89
N TYR A 386 22.22 -10.38 -19.93
CA TYR A 386 22.56 -11.47 -20.82
C TYR A 386 21.28 -12.06 -21.43
N ALA A 387 21.22 -12.11 -22.76
CA ALA A 387 20.06 -12.59 -23.49
C ALA A 387 20.43 -13.46 -24.70
N THR A 388 19.56 -14.41 -25.04
CA THR A 388 19.70 -15.30 -26.20
C THR A 388 18.43 -15.32 -27.04
N VAL A 389 18.58 -15.46 -28.36
CA VAL A 389 17.47 -15.67 -29.29
C VAL A 389 17.57 -17.01 -30.00
N ASP A 390 16.44 -17.71 -30.16
CA ASP A 390 16.40 -19.04 -30.80
C ASP A 390 16.49 -18.97 -32.34
N LYS A 391 16.26 -17.78 -32.92
CA LYS A 391 16.31 -17.53 -34.36
C LYS A 391 17.68 -17.00 -34.81
N ALA A 392 18.12 -17.44 -36.00
CA ALA A 392 19.36 -16.95 -36.59
C ALA A 392 19.28 -15.44 -36.91
N ILE A 393 20.22 -14.67 -36.39
CA ILE A 393 20.31 -13.22 -36.60
C ILE A 393 20.89 -12.94 -37.99
N THR A 394 20.13 -12.26 -38.85
CA THR A 394 20.53 -11.90 -40.21
C THR A 394 21.21 -10.53 -40.29
N ALA A 395 20.88 -9.63 -39.36
CA ALA A 395 21.54 -8.34 -39.20
C ALA A 395 21.38 -7.84 -37.75
N SER A 396 22.27 -6.96 -37.32
CA SER A 396 22.21 -6.29 -36.02
C SER A 396 22.80 -4.88 -36.11
N GLY A 397 22.56 -4.07 -35.09
CA GLY A 397 23.17 -2.75 -34.98
C GLY A 397 22.95 -2.10 -33.62
N THR A 398 23.71 -1.05 -33.37
CA THR A 398 23.63 -0.19 -32.18
C THR A 398 23.20 1.21 -32.60
N ILE A 399 22.38 1.91 -31.81
CA ILE A 399 22.01 3.30 -32.09
C ILE A 399 22.87 4.22 -31.21
N THR A 400 23.64 5.10 -31.83
CA THR A 400 24.50 6.05 -31.11
C THR A 400 23.70 7.27 -30.66
N GLY A 401 23.97 7.77 -29.45
CA GLY A 401 23.30 8.95 -28.90
C GLY A 401 21.92 8.68 -28.31
N GLN A 402 21.55 7.41 -28.13
CA GLN A 402 20.34 6.95 -27.44
C GLN A 402 20.75 5.82 -26.49
N GLY A 403 20.51 6.00 -25.20
CA GLY A 403 20.58 4.97 -24.14
C GLY A 403 21.62 3.85 -24.34
N ALA A 404 21.27 2.65 -23.89
CA ALA A 404 21.91 1.41 -24.31
C ALA A 404 21.08 0.74 -25.41
N THR A 405 20.96 1.38 -26.59
CA THR A 405 20.03 0.95 -27.64
C THR A 405 20.70 0.04 -28.68
N SER A 406 20.17 -1.17 -28.87
CA SER A 406 20.66 -2.17 -29.84
C SER A 406 19.52 -2.93 -30.49
N TRP A 407 19.72 -3.53 -31.66
CA TRP A 407 18.69 -4.30 -32.34
C TRP A 407 19.25 -5.53 -33.05
N VAL A 408 18.39 -6.54 -33.19
CA VAL A 408 18.64 -7.75 -33.98
C VAL A 408 17.51 -7.95 -34.99
N ARG A 409 17.84 -8.50 -36.16
CA ARG A 409 16.91 -8.77 -37.25
C ARG A 409 16.98 -10.23 -37.69
N PHE A 410 15.86 -10.77 -38.14
CA PHE A 410 15.73 -12.11 -38.69
C PHE A 410 14.57 -12.21 -39.69
N ALA A 411 14.53 -13.30 -40.46
CA ALA A 411 13.42 -13.61 -41.38
C ALA A 411 12.46 -14.63 -40.74
N THR A 412 11.15 -14.40 -40.87
CA THR A 412 10.08 -15.21 -40.25
C THR A 412 9.01 -15.64 -41.24
N GLY A 413 8.43 -16.81 -41.00
CA GLY A 413 7.18 -17.27 -41.62
C GLY A 413 5.93 -16.74 -40.91
N ALA A 414 4.76 -16.99 -41.49
CA ALA A 414 3.49 -16.54 -40.91
C ALA A 414 3.22 -17.28 -39.58
N GLY A 415 3.11 -16.51 -38.49
CA GLY A 415 2.91 -17.04 -37.14
C GLY A 415 4.16 -17.68 -36.54
N GLU A 416 5.33 -17.55 -37.17
CA GLU A 416 6.57 -18.10 -36.62
C GLU A 416 6.90 -17.44 -35.28
N GLN A 417 7.15 -18.26 -34.26
CA GLN A 417 7.48 -17.81 -32.92
C GLN A 417 9.00 -17.65 -32.79
N VAL A 418 9.44 -16.49 -32.31
CA VAL A 418 10.83 -16.23 -31.93
C VAL A 418 10.89 -16.04 -30.42
N THR A 419 11.76 -16.80 -29.76
CA THR A 419 11.92 -16.78 -28.30
C THR A 419 13.16 -16.00 -27.90
N LEU A 420 12.98 -15.02 -27.01
CA LEU A 420 14.03 -14.29 -26.32
C LEU A 420 14.09 -14.78 -24.86
N ARG A 421 15.23 -15.29 -24.44
CA ARG A 421 15.50 -15.61 -23.02
C ARG A 421 16.46 -14.58 -22.48
N MET A 422 16.14 -13.94 -21.37
CA MET A 422 16.94 -12.83 -20.84
C MET A 422 17.02 -12.89 -19.32
N ALA A 423 18.21 -12.64 -18.79
CA ALA A 423 18.47 -12.52 -17.37
C ALA A 423 19.30 -11.26 -17.08
N THR A 424 19.19 -10.80 -15.84
CA THR A 424 19.94 -9.65 -15.33
C THR A 424 20.73 -9.99 -14.09
N SER A 425 21.68 -9.11 -13.75
CA SER A 425 22.50 -9.19 -12.54
C SER A 425 22.96 -7.79 -12.15
N PHE A 426 23.12 -7.52 -10.86
CA PHE A 426 23.80 -6.30 -10.39
C PHE A 426 25.31 -6.55 -10.12
N ILE A 427 25.79 -7.78 -10.32
CA ILE A 427 27.17 -8.17 -10.08
C ILE A 427 28.01 -8.14 -11.37
N SER A 428 27.59 -8.87 -12.41
CA SER A 428 28.35 -8.93 -13.68
C SER A 428 27.56 -9.58 -14.83
N VAL A 429 28.02 -9.42 -16.07
CA VAL A 429 27.48 -10.17 -17.24
C VAL A 429 27.61 -11.68 -17.05
N ALA A 430 28.72 -12.14 -16.47
CA ALA A 430 28.93 -13.56 -16.19
C ALA A 430 27.90 -14.10 -15.19
N GLN A 431 27.54 -13.31 -14.18
CA GLN A 431 26.50 -13.68 -13.24
C GLN A 431 25.10 -13.58 -13.88
N ALA A 432 24.82 -12.60 -14.74
CA ALA A 432 23.56 -12.56 -15.50
C ALA A 432 23.38 -13.84 -16.35
N HIS A 433 24.45 -14.30 -17.01
CA HIS A 433 24.44 -15.59 -17.70
C HIS A 433 24.20 -16.77 -16.73
N GLY A 434 24.86 -16.76 -15.57
CA GLY A 434 24.66 -17.75 -14.53
C GLY A 434 23.22 -17.81 -14.01
N ASN A 435 22.56 -16.66 -13.84
CA ASN A 435 21.15 -16.57 -13.46
C ASN A 435 20.25 -17.17 -14.55
N LEU A 436 20.55 -16.88 -15.83
CA LEU A 436 19.81 -17.45 -16.95
C LEU A 436 19.89 -18.99 -16.98
N ASP A 437 21.10 -19.54 -16.79
CA ASP A 437 21.33 -20.98 -16.78
C ASP A 437 20.63 -21.68 -15.61
N GLN A 438 20.65 -21.05 -14.43
CA GLN A 438 20.05 -21.60 -13.20
C GLN A 438 18.52 -21.62 -13.26
N GLU A 439 17.91 -20.55 -13.76
CA GLU A 439 16.45 -20.35 -13.65
C GLU A 439 15.70 -20.82 -14.90
N VAL A 440 16.25 -20.54 -16.09
CA VAL A 440 15.60 -20.80 -17.38
C VAL A 440 16.27 -21.92 -18.15
N GLY A 441 17.60 -21.86 -18.37
CA GLY A 441 18.33 -22.77 -19.25
C GLY A 441 17.63 -22.93 -20.61
N THR A 442 17.16 -24.15 -20.91
CA THR A 442 16.45 -24.47 -22.17
C THR A 442 14.92 -24.51 -22.02
N LYS A 443 14.35 -24.14 -20.87
CA LYS A 443 12.90 -24.17 -20.64
C LYS A 443 12.15 -23.33 -21.68
N SER A 444 10.91 -23.73 -21.97
CA SER A 444 9.98 -22.96 -22.82
C SER A 444 9.29 -21.87 -22.00
N LEU A 445 8.67 -20.90 -22.69
CA LEU A 445 7.82 -19.91 -22.04
C LEU A 445 6.72 -20.57 -21.22
N ASP A 446 6.05 -21.59 -21.77
CA ASP A 446 4.94 -22.25 -21.08
C ASP A 446 5.42 -23.00 -19.83
N THR A 447 6.62 -23.60 -19.83
CA THR A 447 7.18 -24.19 -18.61
C THR A 447 7.47 -23.13 -17.53
N VAL A 448 8.12 -22.02 -17.91
CA VAL A 448 8.41 -20.92 -16.98
C VAL A 448 7.12 -20.32 -16.42
N ARG A 449 6.10 -20.15 -17.28
CA ARG A 449 4.76 -19.72 -16.90
C ARG A 449 4.15 -20.63 -15.82
N GLU A 450 4.15 -21.94 -16.05
CA GLU A 450 3.56 -22.91 -15.11
C GLU A 450 4.34 -22.96 -13.78
N GLU A 451 5.67 -22.84 -13.81
CA GLU A 451 6.50 -22.79 -12.61
C GLU A 451 6.22 -21.51 -11.80
N ALA A 452 6.13 -20.35 -12.45
CA ALA A 452 5.75 -19.10 -11.80
C ALA A 452 4.31 -19.14 -11.25
N ALA A 453 3.37 -19.74 -11.99
CA ALA A 453 2.00 -19.97 -11.52
C ALA A 453 1.98 -20.84 -10.26
N ALA A 454 2.78 -21.91 -10.22
CA ALA A 454 2.89 -22.78 -9.05
C ALA A 454 3.47 -22.07 -7.82
N LEU A 455 4.45 -21.17 -8.01
CA LEU A 455 4.98 -20.33 -6.92
C LEU A 455 3.89 -19.42 -6.36
N TRP A 456 3.10 -18.77 -7.22
CA TRP A 456 1.97 -17.95 -6.80
C TRP A 456 0.85 -18.77 -6.15
N ASP A 457 0.43 -19.88 -6.75
CA ASP A 457 -0.61 -20.76 -6.20
C ASP A 457 -0.24 -21.25 -4.79
N ALA A 458 1.04 -21.51 -4.52
CA ALA A 458 1.53 -21.88 -3.20
C ALA A 458 1.36 -20.74 -2.17
N GLN A 459 1.71 -19.51 -2.55
CA GLN A 459 1.57 -18.35 -1.66
C GLN A 459 0.10 -17.94 -1.48
N LEU A 460 -0.64 -17.80 -2.57
CA LEU A 460 -2.06 -17.46 -2.57
C LEU A 460 -2.88 -18.52 -1.82
N GLY A 461 -2.50 -19.79 -1.96
CA GLY A 461 -3.13 -20.93 -1.29
C GLY A 461 -2.96 -20.97 0.22
N ALA A 462 -2.09 -20.12 0.79
CA ALA A 462 -1.99 -19.92 2.24
C ALA A 462 -3.31 -19.40 2.83
N VAL A 463 -4.13 -18.69 2.04
CA VAL A 463 -5.46 -18.26 2.46
C VAL A 463 -6.50 -18.67 1.43
N ARG A 464 -7.42 -19.55 1.82
CA ARG A 464 -8.52 -20.00 0.97
C ARG A 464 -9.84 -19.43 1.46
N ILE A 465 -10.52 -18.70 0.60
CA ILE A 465 -11.88 -18.17 0.83
C ILE A 465 -12.92 -19.05 0.12
N GLU A 466 -14.04 -19.30 0.79
CA GLU A 466 -15.17 -20.08 0.28
C GLU A 466 -16.48 -19.27 0.38
N GLY A 467 -17.37 -19.43 -0.59
CA GLY A 467 -18.65 -18.70 -0.65
C GLY A 467 -18.53 -17.24 -1.13
N ALA A 468 -17.45 -16.92 -1.85
CA ALA A 468 -17.25 -15.63 -2.50
C ALA A 468 -17.70 -15.67 -3.98
N THR A 469 -18.13 -14.52 -4.52
CA THR A 469 -18.35 -14.33 -5.96
C THR A 469 -17.02 -14.30 -6.71
N THR A 470 -17.03 -14.48 -8.04
CA THR A 470 -15.82 -14.42 -8.88
C THR A 470 -15.07 -13.11 -8.66
N ASP A 471 -15.78 -11.98 -8.60
CA ASP A 471 -15.15 -10.67 -8.41
C ASP A 471 -14.54 -10.49 -7.03
N ARG A 472 -15.19 -11.03 -5.97
CA ARG A 472 -14.60 -11.05 -4.64
C ARG A 472 -13.35 -11.94 -4.59
N MET A 473 -13.31 -13.02 -5.37
CA MET A 473 -12.11 -13.85 -5.53
C MET A 473 -11.01 -13.06 -6.26
N ILE A 474 -11.33 -12.35 -7.36
CA ILE A 474 -10.38 -11.50 -8.08
C ILE A 474 -9.80 -10.43 -7.16
N THR A 475 -10.66 -9.68 -6.46
CA THR A 475 -10.23 -8.64 -5.52
C THR A 475 -9.36 -9.22 -4.41
N PHE A 476 -9.77 -10.33 -3.78
CA PHE A 476 -8.99 -10.95 -2.70
C PHE A 476 -7.61 -11.42 -3.15
N TYR A 477 -7.54 -12.24 -4.21
CA TYR A 477 -6.25 -12.80 -4.65
C TYR A 477 -5.37 -11.77 -5.35
N SER A 478 -5.94 -10.72 -5.95
CA SER A 478 -5.15 -9.59 -6.49
C SER A 478 -4.55 -8.73 -5.38
N ASN A 479 -5.27 -8.48 -4.28
CA ASN A 479 -4.68 -7.84 -3.09
C ASN A 479 -3.61 -8.75 -2.47
N LEU A 480 -3.87 -10.04 -2.28
CA LEU A 480 -2.86 -10.95 -1.72
C LEU A 480 -1.61 -11.06 -2.61
N TYR A 481 -1.78 -11.00 -3.94
CA TYR A 481 -0.67 -10.87 -4.89
C TYR A 481 0.14 -9.59 -4.65
N ARG A 482 -0.50 -8.42 -4.64
CA ARG A 482 0.15 -7.12 -4.44
C ARG A 482 0.86 -7.03 -3.09
N ALA A 483 0.23 -7.54 -2.03
CA ALA A 483 0.82 -7.65 -0.71
C ALA A 483 2.14 -8.44 -0.71
N LEU A 484 2.34 -9.38 -1.64
CA LEU A 484 3.51 -10.27 -1.70
C LEU A 484 4.45 -9.94 -2.87
N MET A 485 4.31 -8.76 -3.49
CA MET A 485 5.22 -8.27 -4.54
C MET A 485 6.48 -7.63 -3.96
N TYR A 486 6.35 -6.90 -2.86
CA TYR A 486 7.42 -6.13 -2.20
C TYR A 486 7.67 -6.65 -0.78
N PRO A 487 8.85 -6.42 -0.17
CA PRO A 487 10.07 -5.89 -0.80
C PRO A 487 10.64 -6.85 -1.85
N ASN A 488 11.56 -6.37 -2.69
CA ASN A 488 12.15 -7.17 -3.77
C ASN A 488 13.50 -7.77 -3.37
N ASN A 489 13.73 -9.03 -3.77
CA ASN A 489 15.03 -9.67 -3.66
C ASN A 489 16.09 -8.87 -4.45
N ARG A 490 17.26 -8.67 -3.86
CA ARG A 490 18.43 -8.01 -4.50
C ARG A 490 19.64 -8.95 -4.61
N SER A 491 19.47 -10.21 -4.25
CA SER A 491 20.55 -11.17 -4.03
C SER A 491 20.52 -12.32 -5.01
N GLU A 492 21.70 -12.70 -5.46
CA GLU A 492 21.94 -13.65 -6.53
C GLU A 492 22.70 -14.88 -6.01
N LEU A 493 22.53 -16.04 -6.63
CA LEU A 493 23.27 -17.24 -6.27
C LEU A 493 24.58 -17.32 -7.08
N VAL A 494 25.68 -16.98 -6.43
CA VAL A 494 27.02 -16.95 -7.02
C VAL A 494 27.79 -18.19 -6.56
N ASN A 495 27.99 -19.16 -7.46
CA ASN A 495 28.69 -20.43 -7.16
C ASN A 495 28.10 -21.17 -5.93
N GLY A 496 26.77 -21.15 -5.78
CA GLY A 496 26.07 -21.80 -4.66
C GLY A 496 26.06 -21.00 -3.35
N VAL A 497 26.65 -19.80 -3.31
CA VAL A 497 26.58 -18.87 -2.17
C VAL A 497 25.70 -17.69 -2.54
N ARG A 498 24.76 -17.34 -1.66
CA ARG A 498 23.92 -16.15 -1.85
C ARG A 498 24.76 -14.90 -1.61
N ARG A 499 24.80 -14.01 -2.60
CA ARG A 499 25.55 -12.75 -2.56
C ARG A 499 24.75 -11.61 -3.15
N HIS A 500 25.12 -10.39 -2.82
CA HIS A 500 24.50 -9.21 -3.42
C HIS A 500 25.53 -8.10 -3.62
N GLN A 501 25.34 -7.34 -4.70
CA GLN A 501 26.00 -6.06 -4.88
C GLN A 501 25.23 -5.02 -4.08
N SER A 502 25.82 -4.53 -2.98
CA SER A 502 25.19 -3.57 -2.09
C SER A 502 24.87 -2.27 -2.83
N PRO A 503 23.61 -1.77 -2.74
CA PRO A 503 23.26 -0.44 -3.24
C PRO A 503 23.77 0.68 -2.32
N TYR A 504 24.37 0.36 -1.16
CA TYR A 504 24.79 1.32 -0.15
C TYR A 504 26.28 1.65 -0.21
N ASP A 505 27.15 0.63 -0.30
CA ASP A 505 28.61 0.81 -0.30
C ASP A 505 29.28 0.40 -1.63
N ASN A 506 28.51 -0.09 -2.60
CA ASN A 506 28.96 -0.62 -3.88
C ASN A 506 29.98 -1.76 -3.77
N GLN A 507 29.90 -2.58 -2.71
CA GLN A 507 30.70 -3.79 -2.54
C GLN A 507 29.85 -5.06 -2.69
N LEU A 508 30.53 -6.17 -2.99
CA LEU A 508 29.93 -7.50 -3.04
C LEU A 508 29.98 -8.12 -1.64
N HIS A 509 28.82 -8.48 -1.10
CA HIS A 509 28.71 -9.12 0.22
C HIS A 509 28.09 -10.51 0.11
N ASP A 510 28.41 -11.37 1.08
CA ASP A 510 27.72 -12.64 1.29
C ASP A 510 26.41 -12.36 2.07
N GLY A 511 25.33 -13.07 1.74
CA GLY A 511 24.03 -12.95 2.42
C GLY A 511 22.91 -12.40 1.55
N GLN A 512 21.71 -12.33 2.13
CA GLN A 512 20.52 -11.76 1.49
C GLN A 512 20.47 -10.24 1.65
N MET A 513 19.78 -9.59 0.72
CA MET A 513 19.52 -8.17 0.64
C MET A 513 18.16 -8.01 -0.03
N TYR A 514 17.36 -7.11 0.53
CA TYR A 514 16.05 -6.74 0.03
C TYR A 514 15.97 -5.22 -0.09
N VAL A 515 15.25 -4.74 -1.10
CA VAL A 515 15.11 -3.33 -1.44
C VAL A 515 13.65 -3.01 -1.78
N ASN A 516 13.34 -1.76 -2.14
CA ASN A 516 12.01 -1.34 -2.61
C ASN A 516 10.93 -1.48 -1.54
N ASN A 517 11.08 -0.74 -0.44
CA ASN A 517 10.15 -0.77 0.67
C ASN A 517 10.10 0.57 1.42
N GLY A 518 8.89 1.06 1.63
CA GLY A 518 8.56 2.08 2.62
C GLY A 518 8.05 1.49 3.91
N PHE A 519 8.79 1.63 5.01
CA PHE A 519 8.32 1.10 6.29
C PHE A 519 7.17 1.92 6.89
N TRP A 520 7.09 3.20 6.57
CA TRP A 520 5.97 4.06 6.97
C TRP A 520 4.63 3.53 6.45
N ASP A 521 4.63 2.94 5.26
CA ASP A 521 3.49 2.25 4.68
C ASP A 521 3.34 0.85 5.29
N THR A 522 4.36 0.02 5.05
CA THR A 522 4.25 -1.44 5.16
C THR A 522 4.25 -1.98 6.59
N SER A 523 4.75 -1.24 7.59
CA SER A 523 4.81 -1.73 8.98
C SER A 523 3.43 -1.99 9.59
N ARG A 524 2.39 -1.36 9.01
CA ARG A 524 1.02 -1.34 9.52
C ARG A 524 0.29 -2.65 9.28
N ALA A 525 0.37 -3.20 8.07
CA ALA A 525 -0.33 -4.43 7.71
C ALA A 525 0.54 -5.42 6.92
N ALA A 526 1.39 -4.97 6.00
CA ALA A 526 2.17 -5.88 5.15
C ALA A 526 3.17 -6.75 5.95
N TRP A 527 4.01 -6.14 6.80
CA TRP A 527 4.94 -6.91 7.66
C TRP A 527 4.24 -7.84 8.67
N PRO A 528 3.16 -7.41 9.35
CA PRO A 528 2.33 -8.32 10.13
C PRO A 528 1.73 -9.49 9.34
N LEU A 529 1.40 -9.29 8.07
CA LEU A 529 0.89 -10.35 7.18
C LEU A 529 1.99 -11.36 6.85
N TYR A 530 3.20 -10.90 6.50
CA TYR A 530 4.35 -11.80 6.27
C TYR A 530 4.67 -12.61 7.51
N THR A 531 4.67 -11.97 8.68
CA THR A 531 4.93 -12.63 9.96
C THR A 531 3.87 -13.70 10.29
N LEU A 532 2.63 -13.54 9.82
CA LEU A 532 1.58 -14.54 10.01
C LEU A 532 1.63 -15.68 8.99
N LEU A 533 1.80 -15.36 7.70
CA LEU A 533 1.67 -16.32 6.62
C LEU A 533 3.00 -17.00 6.25
N THR A 534 4.10 -16.25 6.28
CA THR A 534 5.43 -16.66 5.81
C THR A 534 6.55 -16.24 6.78
N PRO A 535 6.46 -16.58 8.09
CA PRO A 535 7.40 -16.11 9.11
C PRO A 535 8.88 -16.40 8.79
N THR A 536 9.22 -17.52 8.15
CA THR A 536 10.61 -17.78 7.74
C THR A 536 11.10 -16.75 6.72
N ARG A 537 10.32 -16.51 5.66
CA ARG A 537 10.66 -15.50 4.64
C ARG A 537 10.64 -14.08 5.23
N SER A 538 9.73 -13.78 6.14
CA SER A 538 9.70 -12.51 6.87
C SER A 538 11.05 -12.25 7.57
N GLY A 539 11.59 -13.24 8.30
CA GLY A 539 12.91 -13.14 8.92
C GLY A 539 14.04 -12.93 7.91
N GLU A 540 14.04 -13.67 6.80
CA GLU A 540 15.05 -13.49 5.73
C GLU A 540 15.02 -12.08 5.12
N MET A 541 13.83 -11.53 4.89
CA MET A 541 13.65 -10.17 4.37
C MET A 541 14.14 -9.12 5.36
N LEU A 542 13.78 -9.26 6.65
CA LEU A 542 14.25 -8.37 7.71
C LEU A 542 15.78 -8.42 7.85
N ASP A 543 16.40 -9.60 7.74
CA ASP A 543 17.86 -9.74 7.79
C ASP A 543 18.55 -8.99 6.64
N GLY A 544 17.92 -8.95 5.45
CA GLY A 544 18.37 -8.11 4.34
C GLY A 544 18.44 -6.62 4.69
N PHE A 545 17.43 -6.10 5.40
CA PHE A 545 17.46 -4.71 5.90
C PHE A 545 18.44 -4.51 7.06
N VAL A 546 18.72 -5.55 7.85
CA VAL A 546 19.81 -5.51 8.83
C VAL A 546 21.18 -5.47 8.14
N ASN A 547 21.35 -6.13 7.00
CA ASN A 547 22.56 -6.00 6.19
C ASN A 547 22.70 -4.57 5.63
N ALA A 548 21.61 -3.92 5.21
CA ALA A 548 21.63 -2.50 4.87
C ALA A 548 22.14 -1.61 6.01
N TYR A 549 21.80 -1.92 7.27
CA TYR A 549 22.39 -1.25 8.44
C TYR A 549 23.89 -1.52 8.59
N LYS A 550 24.34 -2.76 8.43
CA LYS A 550 25.76 -3.12 8.51
C LYS A 550 26.60 -2.43 7.43
N GLU A 551 26.03 -2.24 6.24
CA GLU A 551 26.71 -1.69 5.07
C GLU A 551 26.66 -0.16 5.01
N SER A 552 25.59 0.47 5.48
CA SER A 552 25.40 1.92 5.41
C SER A 552 25.51 2.65 6.76
N GLY A 553 25.48 1.91 7.87
CA GLY A 553 25.42 2.43 9.23
C GLY A 553 24.02 2.82 9.73
N TRP A 554 22.98 2.69 8.90
CA TRP A 554 21.57 3.00 9.20
C TRP A 554 20.63 2.02 8.48
N THR A 555 19.58 1.54 9.14
CA THR A 555 18.51 0.83 8.41
C THR A 555 17.69 1.84 7.59
N PRO A 556 17.41 1.61 6.30
CA PRO A 556 16.55 2.50 5.50
C PRO A 556 15.17 2.68 6.11
N ARG A 557 14.66 3.91 6.08
CA ARG A 557 13.23 4.21 6.36
C ARG A 557 12.40 3.95 5.10
N TRP A 558 12.93 4.41 3.97
CA TRP A 558 12.58 3.98 2.62
C TRP A 558 13.82 3.47 1.87
N SER A 559 13.64 2.46 1.03
CA SER A 559 14.65 1.95 0.09
C SER A 559 14.11 1.94 -1.34
N GLY A 560 14.89 2.47 -2.29
CA GLY A 560 14.57 2.45 -3.72
C GLY A 560 15.74 2.69 -4.69
N PRO A 561 16.82 1.89 -4.69
CA PRO A 561 17.14 0.77 -3.80
C PRO A 561 18.05 1.18 -2.61
N HIS A 562 18.64 2.37 -2.65
CA HIS A 562 19.41 2.96 -1.54
C HIS A 562 18.49 3.75 -0.61
N ASN A 563 19.03 4.34 0.46
CA ASN A 563 18.25 5.16 1.40
C ASN A 563 17.60 6.35 0.69
N VAL A 564 16.29 6.48 0.81
CA VAL A 564 15.53 7.65 0.34
C VAL A 564 15.09 8.48 1.54
N GLY A 565 15.15 9.81 1.42
CA GLY A 565 14.76 10.78 2.45
C GLY A 565 13.25 10.90 2.70
N MET A 566 12.54 9.78 2.67
CA MET A 566 11.09 9.66 2.75
C MET A 566 10.75 8.42 3.63
N MET A 567 9.55 8.24 4.15
CA MET A 567 8.59 9.26 4.54
C MET A 567 9.00 9.82 5.90
N VAL A 568 8.10 9.92 6.89
CA VAL A 568 8.41 10.23 8.30
C VAL A 568 8.52 8.94 9.13
N GLY A 569 8.94 9.06 10.39
CA GLY A 569 9.08 7.91 11.30
C GLY A 569 10.26 7.00 10.98
N SER A 570 10.53 6.08 11.91
CA SER A 570 11.53 5.01 11.89
C SER A 570 10.83 3.63 11.96
N ASN A 571 9.78 3.45 11.15
CA ASN A 571 8.83 2.35 11.29
C ASN A 571 9.39 0.94 10.99
N GLN A 572 10.63 0.83 10.51
CA GLN A 572 11.36 -0.43 10.53
C GLN A 572 11.51 -0.99 11.95
N ASP A 573 11.55 -0.11 12.96
CA ASP A 573 11.63 -0.46 14.38
C ASP A 573 10.39 -1.29 14.80
N LEU A 574 9.21 -0.92 14.30
CA LEU A 574 7.97 -1.67 14.49
C LEU A 574 8.02 -3.03 13.79
N ALA A 575 8.49 -3.10 12.55
CA ALA A 575 8.57 -4.36 11.81
C ALA A 575 9.51 -5.39 12.49
N PHE A 576 10.69 -4.95 12.94
CA PHE A 576 11.61 -5.81 13.69
C PHE A 576 11.02 -6.28 15.02
N ALA A 577 10.42 -5.38 15.79
CA ALA A 577 9.81 -5.70 17.06
C ALA A 577 8.63 -6.67 16.89
N ASP A 578 7.75 -6.41 15.92
CA ASP A 578 6.56 -7.21 15.63
C ASP A 578 6.90 -8.65 15.26
N ALA A 579 7.84 -8.83 14.33
CA ALA A 579 8.35 -10.15 13.94
C ALA A 579 8.95 -10.89 15.14
N TYR A 580 9.77 -10.21 15.96
CA TYR A 580 10.37 -10.81 17.13
C TYR A 580 9.31 -11.19 18.19
N VAL A 581 8.39 -10.32 18.57
CA VAL A 581 7.41 -10.70 19.62
C VAL A 581 6.45 -11.80 19.14
N LYS A 582 6.31 -12.01 17.84
CA LYS A 582 5.50 -13.08 17.22
C LYS A 582 6.27 -14.39 16.95
N GLY A 583 7.58 -14.43 17.23
CA GLY A 583 8.36 -15.68 17.22
C GLY A 583 9.32 -15.84 16.04
N VAL A 584 9.44 -14.86 15.14
CA VAL A 584 10.44 -14.86 14.06
C VAL A 584 11.82 -14.55 14.66
N ARG A 585 12.81 -15.42 14.42
CA ARG A 585 14.16 -15.32 15.03
C ARG A 585 15.31 -15.51 14.05
N ASN A 586 15.02 -15.82 12.79
CA ASN A 586 16.00 -16.10 11.75
C ASN A 586 16.51 -14.83 11.06
N PHE A 587 16.83 -13.81 11.86
CA PHE A 587 17.53 -12.58 11.48
C PHE A 587 18.42 -12.14 12.63
N ASP A 588 19.42 -11.31 12.36
CA ASP A 588 20.31 -10.73 13.38
C ASP A 588 19.58 -9.65 14.20
N TYR A 589 18.73 -10.11 15.13
CA TYR A 589 17.91 -9.24 15.96
C TYR A 589 18.72 -8.40 16.95
N GLN A 590 19.97 -8.77 17.25
CA GLN A 590 20.87 -7.92 18.02
C GLN A 590 21.31 -6.69 17.21
N ALA A 591 21.72 -6.89 15.96
CA ALA A 591 22.04 -5.78 15.06
C ALA A 591 20.80 -4.94 14.71
N ALA A 592 19.64 -5.58 14.52
CA ALA A 592 18.37 -4.87 14.36
C ALA A 592 18.08 -3.97 15.57
N TYR A 593 18.17 -4.51 16.79
CA TYR A 593 17.98 -3.72 18.02
C TYR A 593 18.99 -2.56 18.13
N ALA A 594 20.26 -2.79 17.81
CA ALA A 594 21.27 -1.74 17.80
C ALA A 594 20.91 -0.61 16.81
N SER A 595 20.41 -0.96 15.62
CA SER A 595 19.89 0.04 14.67
C SER A 595 18.70 0.81 15.22
N MET A 596 17.76 0.14 15.89
CA MET A 596 16.57 0.78 16.47
C MET A 596 16.95 1.81 17.54
N VAL A 597 17.84 1.42 18.46
CA VAL A 597 18.37 2.35 19.48
C VAL A 597 19.10 3.51 18.83
N LYS A 598 19.89 3.28 17.78
CA LYS A 598 20.58 4.33 17.04
C LYS A 598 19.59 5.31 16.38
N ASN A 599 18.54 4.81 15.71
CA ASN A 599 17.46 5.61 15.13
C ASN A 599 16.87 6.58 16.14
N ALA A 600 16.56 6.08 17.34
CA ALA A 600 15.92 6.85 18.38
C ALA A 600 16.87 7.79 19.13
N THR A 601 18.15 7.44 19.28
CA THR A 601 19.05 8.15 20.23
C THR A 601 20.18 8.94 19.61
N VAL A 602 20.37 8.88 18.29
CA VAL A 602 21.48 9.52 17.59
C VAL A 602 20.96 10.50 16.55
N TYR A 603 21.59 11.68 16.49
CA TYR A 603 21.32 12.67 15.45
C TYR A 603 22.11 12.38 14.16
N SER A 604 21.42 12.44 13.03
CA SER A 604 22.01 12.46 11.68
C SER A 604 21.75 13.79 10.98
N ALA A 605 22.77 14.34 10.33
CA ALA A 605 22.61 15.50 9.45
C ALA A 605 22.08 15.12 8.04
N ASN A 606 22.10 13.82 7.69
CA ASN A 606 21.51 13.30 6.46
C ASN A 606 20.05 12.91 6.74
N ASN A 607 19.10 13.53 6.02
CA ASN A 607 17.66 13.34 6.20
C ASN A 607 17.14 11.94 5.80
N ALA A 608 17.95 11.17 5.07
CA ALA A 608 17.65 9.77 4.74
C ALA A 608 17.92 8.80 5.89
N ASN A 609 18.58 9.25 6.96
CA ASN A 609 19.06 8.41 8.04
C ASN A 609 18.44 8.82 9.40
N GLY A 610 17.91 7.86 10.14
CA GLY A 610 17.37 8.07 11.49
C GLY A 610 16.17 9.03 11.55
N ARG A 611 15.88 9.54 12.74
CA ARG A 611 14.74 10.46 12.99
C ARG A 611 15.11 11.91 12.68
N ILE A 612 14.22 12.64 12.01
CA ILE A 612 14.39 14.08 11.77
C ILE A 612 14.05 14.87 13.03
N GLY A 613 14.84 15.92 13.32
CA GLY A 613 14.62 16.77 14.50
C GLY A 613 15.07 16.14 15.82
N ASN A 614 15.68 14.94 15.76
CA ASN A 614 16.12 14.17 16.92
C ASN A 614 17.10 14.92 17.83
N GLN A 615 17.81 15.92 17.29
CA GLN A 615 18.72 16.73 18.07
C GLN A 615 18.06 17.57 19.18
N VAL A 616 16.75 17.81 19.08
CA VAL A 616 15.94 18.53 20.08
C VAL A 616 14.81 17.65 20.62
N SER A 617 14.17 16.84 19.77
CA SER A 617 12.95 16.10 20.15
C SER A 617 13.17 15.08 21.26
N LEU A 618 14.36 14.47 21.33
CA LEU A 618 14.77 13.56 22.43
C LEU A 618 14.56 14.18 23.80
N PHE A 619 14.78 15.49 23.92
CA PHE A 619 14.77 16.18 25.20
C PHE A 619 13.40 16.80 25.49
N LYS A 620 12.75 17.37 24.46
CA LYS A 620 11.43 18.01 24.57
C LYS A 620 10.24 17.05 24.56
N GLY A 621 10.42 15.83 24.06
CA GLY A 621 9.35 14.84 23.87
C GLY A 621 8.43 15.15 22.69
N TYR A 622 8.86 15.99 21.74
CA TYR A 622 8.20 16.22 20.47
C TYR A 622 9.15 16.91 19.49
N VAL A 623 8.95 16.70 18.18
CA VAL A 623 9.66 17.44 17.13
C VAL A 623 9.05 18.83 17.00
N PRO A 624 9.81 19.92 17.22
CA PRO A 624 9.25 21.25 17.12
C PRO A 624 9.03 21.73 15.67
N THR A 625 7.97 22.52 15.44
CA THR A 625 7.61 23.04 14.11
C THR A 625 8.60 24.05 13.53
N ASP A 626 9.40 24.69 14.39
CA ASP A 626 10.51 25.56 14.02
C ASP A 626 11.84 24.81 13.83
N THR A 627 11.84 23.48 14.06
CA THR A 627 12.98 22.59 13.82
C THR A 627 12.80 21.79 12.53
N ALA A 628 11.60 21.27 12.26
CA ALA A 628 11.30 20.49 11.06
C ALA A 628 9.82 20.62 10.63
N SER A 629 9.58 20.49 9.31
CA SER A 629 8.25 20.25 8.75
C SER A 629 7.71 18.88 9.18
N GLU A 630 6.40 18.69 9.05
CA GLU A 630 5.74 17.41 9.37
C GLU A 630 5.98 16.95 10.83
N SER A 631 6.25 17.92 11.70
CA SER A 631 6.74 17.73 13.07
C SER A 631 5.78 16.94 13.96
N ALA A 632 4.48 17.15 13.78
CA ALA A 632 3.49 16.36 14.51
C ALA A 632 3.46 14.92 14.02
N ALA A 633 3.51 14.69 12.70
CA ALA A 633 3.58 13.34 12.16
C ALA A 633 4.84 12.60 12.64
N TRP A 634 6.02 13.23 12.61
CA TRP A 634 7.24 12.67 13.21
C TRP A 634 7.05 12.27 14.67
N THR A 635 6.57 13.18 15.51
CA THR A 635 6.38 12.89 16.94
C THR A 635 5.40 11.73 17.17
N LEU A 636 4.34 11.65 16.38
CA LEU A 636 3.29 10.65 16.54
C LEU A 636 3.73 9.26 16.05
N GLU A 637 4.49 9.19 14.96
CA GLU A 637 5.10 7.94 14.47
C GLU A 637 6.23 7.48 15.39
N ASP A 638 7.11 8.39 15.82
CA ASP A 638 8.23 8.06 16.73
C ASP A 638 7.71 7.46 18.05
N ALA A 639 6.56 7.92 18.56
CA ALA A 639 5.94 7.33 19.76
C ALA A 639 5.45 5.89 19.53
N ASN A 640 5.06 5.52 18.30
CA ASN A 640 4.76 4.14 17.94
C ASN A 640 6.06 3.33 17.81
N ASP A 641 7.07 3.89 17.17
CA ASP A 641 8.37 3.21 17.01
C ASP A 641 9.03 2.92 18.36
N ASP A 642 8.98 3.87 19.29
CA ASP A 642 9.46 3.69 20.67
C ASP A 642 8.69 2.60 21.42
N PHE A 643 7.41 2.37 21.10
CA PHE A 643 6.70 1.20 21.59
C PHE A 643 7.30 -0.10 21.04
N GLY A 644 7.68 -0.14 19.76
CA GLY A 644 8.44 -1.26 19.17
C GLY A 644 9.77 -1.52 19.89
N ILE A 645 10.56 -0.46 20.14
CA ILE A 645 11.82 -0.58 20.88
C ILE A 645 11.58 -1.08 22.31
N PHE A 646 10.60 -0.54 23.02
CA PHE A 646 10.20 -1.00 24.35
C PHE A 646 9.87 -2.50 24.36
N GLN A 647 9.07 -2.95 23.39
CA GLN A 647 8.62 -4.34 23.31
C GLN A 647 9.80 -5.29 23.07
N LEU A 648 10.70 -4.94 22.15
CA LEU A 648 11.89 -5.74 21.88
C LEU A 648 12.90 -5.71 23.02
N ALA A 649 13.17 -4.53 23.60
CA ALA A 649 14.03 -4.39 24.77
C ALA A 649 13.54 -5.25 25.94
N THR A 650 12.23 -5.26 26.19
CA THR A 650 11.61 -6.11 27.21
C THR A 650 11.85 -7.59 26.92
N ALA A 651 11.64 -8.01 25.67
CA ALA A 651 11.80 -9.39 25.26
C ALA A 651 13.26 -9.87 25.27
N LEU A 652 14.24 -8.95 25.13
CA LEU A 652 15.68 -9.21 25.20
C LEU A 652 16.25 -9.06 26.62
N GLY A 653 15.49 -8.54 27.58
CA GLY A 653 15.94 -8.31 28.95
C GLY A 653 16.74 -7.02 29.16
N TYR A 654 16.63 -6.06 28.23
CA TYR A 654 17.27 -4.74 28.32
C TYR A 654 16.41 -3.77 29.13
N GLY A 655 16.39 -3.96 30.46
CA GLY A 655 15.44 -3.30 31.35
C GLY A 655 15.52 -1.76 31.39
N GLU A 656 16.70 -1.17 31.20
CA GLU A 656 16.86 0.29 31.19
C GLU A 656 16.23 0.93 29.96
N ASP A 657 16.59 0.40 28.78
CA ASP A 657 16.01 0.84 27.50
C ASP A 657 14.51 0.58 27.48
N ALA A 658 14.05 -0.58 27.98
CA ALA A 658 12.61 -0.88 28.08
C ALA A 658 11.88 0.19 28.92
N ALA A 659 12.41 0.59 30.06
CA ALA A 659 11.80 1.62 30.90
C ALA A 659 11.83 3.01 30.24
N TYR A 660 12.90 3.34 29.52
CA TYR A 660 13.04 4.61 28.80
C TYR A 660 12.09 4.71 27.61
N PHE A 661 12.12 3.72 26.72
CA PHE A 661 11.28 3.73 25.52
C PHE A 661 9.79 3.52 25.84
N ARG A 662 9.44 2.83 26.95
CA ARG A 662 8.05 2.82 27.44
C ARG A 662 7.57 4.23 27.78
N ASN A 663 8.43 5.06 28.36
CA ASN A 663 8.11 6.46 28.66
C ASN A 663 7.96 7.27 27.37
N LYS A 664 8.90 7.12 26.44
CA LYS A 664 8.88 7.80 25.13
C LYS A 664 7.69 7.43 24.26
N ALA A 665 7.19 6.21 24.35
CA ALA A 665 5.95 5.80 23.68
C ALA A 665 4.70 6.61 24.10
N LEU A 666 4.77 7.40 25.19
CA LEU A 666 3.71 8.31 25.66
C LEU A 666 3.87 9.76 25.16
N ASP A 667 4.95 10.08 24.46
CA ASP A 667 5.29 11.45 24.03
C ASP A 667 4.24 12.04 23.06
N TYR A 668 3.40 11.21 22.42
CA TYR A 668 2.26 11.65 21.63
C TYR A 668 1.32 12.60 22.40
N THR A 669 1.25 12.46 23.73
CA THR A 669 0.42 13.32 24.59
C THR A 669 0.88 14.77 24.61
N ASN A 670 2.16 15.05 24.30
CA ASN A 670 2.70 16.40 24.22
C ASN A 670 2.03 17.25 23.15
N LEU A 671 1.45 16.63 22.12
CA LEU A 671 0.82 17.33 21.01
C LEU A 671 -0.71 17.40 21.11
N TYR A 672 -1.31 16.74 22.10
CA TYR A 672 -2.75 16.84 22.31
C TYR A 672 -3.13 18.20 22.90
N SER A 673 -4.01 18.92 22.23
CA SER A 673 -4.54 20.20 22.70
C SER A 673 -6.00 20.06 23.12
N PRO A 674 -6.30 20.00 24.44
CA PRO A 674 -7.66 19.84 24.94
C PRO A 674 -8.62 20.95 24.50
N SER A 675 -8.13 22.18 24.30
CA SER A 675 -8.97 23.33 23.94
C SER A 675 -9.58 23.24 22.54
N VAL A 676 -8.90 22.56 21.60
CA VAL A 676 -9.41 22.32 20.25
C VAL A 676 -9.83 20.86 20.03
N GLY A 677 -9.42 19.94 20.90
CA GLY A 677 -9.77 18.51 20.82
C GLY A 677 -9.02 17.75 19.72
N PHE A 678 -7.81 18.19 19.38
CA PHE A 678 -6.97 17.60 18.33
C PHE A 678 -5.49 17.61 18.72
N PHE A 679 -4.72 16.79 18.00
CA PHE A 679 -3.27 16.91 17.95
C PHE A 679 -2.88 18.10 17.07
N ARG A 680 -1.87 18.87 17.48
CA ARG A 680 -1.30 19.97 16.69
C ARG A 680 0.15 20.22 17.10
N GLY A 681 0.95 20.80 16.22
CA GLY A 681 2.38 21.00 16.43
C GLY A 681 2.69 22.14 17.39
N LYS A 682 3.87 22.05 18.02
CA LYS A 682 4.44 23.03 18.95
C LYS A 682 5.78 23.52 18.45
N GLN A 683 6.11 24.76 18.77
CA GLN A 683 7.45 25.34 18.58
C GLN A 683 8.39 24.91 19.72
N SER A 684 9.68 25.19 19.56
CA SER A 684 10.71 24.88 20.56
C SER A 684 10.49 25.61 21.89
N SER A 685 9.74 26.73 21.85
CA SER A 685 9.29 27.50 23.02
C SER A 685 8.17 26.84 23.83
N GLY A 686 7.56 25.76 23.32
CA GLY A 686 6.37 25.12 23.90
C GLY A 686 5.04 25.70 23.43
N ALA A 687 5.06 26.82 22.70
CA ALA A 687 3.85 27.42 22.13
C ALA A 687 3.28 26.57 20.98
N TRP A 688 1.95 26.50 20.89
CA TRP A 688 1.28 25.90 19.73
C TRP A 688 1.56 26.72 18.46
N ARG A 689 1.72 26.04 17.32
CA ARG A 689 1.98 26.71 16.03
C ARG A 689 0.87 27.67 15.61
N THR A 690 -0.38 27.29 15.87
CA THR A 690 -1.57 28.11 15.59
C THR A 690 -2.32 28.45 16.87
N THR A 691 -2.93 29.63 16.92
CA THR A 691 -3.90 29.96 17.97
C THR A 691 -5.14 29.04 17.87
N ASP A 692 -5.94 28.97 18.93
CA ASP A 692 -7.18 28.18 18.91
C ASP A 692 -8.18 28.69 17.86
N ALA A 693 -8.24 30.01 17.62
CA ALA A 693 -9.11 30.60 16.62
C ALA A 693 -8.65 30.31 15.17
N ASP A 694 -7.34 30.23 14.97
CA ASP A 694 -6.76 30.00 13.66
C ASP A 694 -6.70 28.51 13.30
N PHE A 695 -6.79 27.61 14.28
CA PHE A 695 -6.76 26.17 14.04
C PHE A 695 -7.87 25.72 13.07
N LYS A 696 -7.50 24.85 12.13
CA LYS A 696 -8.38 24.27 11.12
C LYS A 696 -8.10 22.76 11.04
N PRO A 697 -9.05 21.89 11.44
CA PRO A 697 -8.80 20.46 11.52
C PRO A 697 -8.70 19.77 10.15
N ASN A 698 -9.09 20.46 9.07
CA ASN A 698 -8.99 20.01 7.68
C ASN A 698 -7.84 20.70 6.90
N LEU A 699 -6.91 21.36 7.59
CA LEU A 699 -5.69 21.91 6.98
C LEU A 699 -4.66 20.80 6.80
N TRP A 700 -4.39 20.43 5.55
CA TRP A 700 -3.42 19.40 5.22
C TRP A 700 -1.98 19.92 5.26
N GLY A 701 -1.05 19.04 5.60
CA GLY A 701 0.38 19.33 5.58
C GLY A 701 0.84 20.14 6.79
N CYS A 702 1.89 20.92 6.58
CA CYS A 702 2.56 21.77 7.58
C CYS A 702 3.22 20.94 8.69
N GLU A 703 2.45 20.52 9.69
CA GLU A 703 2.92 19.70 10.81
C GLU A 703 2.50 18.24 10.66
N PHE A 704 1.65 17.91 9.69
CA PHE A 704 1.25 16.54 9.35
C PHE A 704 1.82 16.16 7.99
N THR A 705 2.14 14.88 7.81
CA THR A 705 2.44 14.30 6.49
C THR A 705 1.15 13.74 5.90
N GLU A 706 0.94 13.98 4.62
CA GLU A 706 -0.16 13.52 3.76
C GLU A 706 -1.53 13.44 4.44
N GLY A 707 -1.82 14.48 5.21
CA GLY A 707 -3.03 14.51 6.00
C GLY A 707 -3.21 15.78 6.80
N ALA A 708 -4.30 15.80 7.55
CA ALA A 708 -4.73 16.89 8.40
C ALA A 708 -4.94 16.36 9.84
N PRO A 709 -5.18 17.24 10.83
CA PRO A 709 -5.51 16.82 12.19
C PRO A 709 -6.63 15.76 12.30
N TRP A 710 -7.57 15.73 11.34
CA TRP A 710 -8.57 14.66 11.26
C TRP A 710 -7.99 13.26 11.06
N HIS A 711 -6.97 13.11 10.20
CA HIS A 711 -6.39 11.80 9.88
C HIS A 711 -5.54 11.27 11.04
N TYR A 712 -4.96 12.18 11.82
CA TYR A 712 -4.26 11.89 13.06
C TYR A 712 -5.17 12.03 14.30
N ALA A 713 -6.48 11.77 14.19
CA ALA A 713 -7.41 11.84 15.32
C ALA A 713 -7.18 10.74 16.38
N THR A 714 -6.62 9.59 15.98
CA THR A 714 -6.29 8.50 16.91
C THR A 714 -4.88 7.94 16.66
N PRO A 715 -3.83 8.76 16.76
CA PRO A 715 -2.51 8.44 16.22
C PRO A 715 -1.69 7.48 17.11
N ALA A 716 -2.20 7.14 18.30
CA ALA A 716 -1.50 6.30 19.27
C ALA A 716 -2.19 4.94 19.53
N PRO A 717 -2.17 4.01 18.55
CA PRO A 717 -2.71 2.66 18.75
C PRO A 717 -1.93 1.81 19.77
N GLN A 718 -0.69 2.19 20.11
CA GLN A 718 0.06 1.61 21.22
C GLN A 718 -0.56 1.90 22.61
N ASP A 719 -1.28 3.02 22.75
CA ASP A 719 -1.91 3.45 24.01
C ASP A 719 -3.39 3.87 23.88
N PRO A 720 -4.28 2.96 23.48
CA PRO A 720 -5.69 3.23 23.23
C PRO A 720 -6.47 3.68 24.48
N GLN A 721 -6.14 3.18 25.67
CA GLN A 721 -6.74 3.65 26.92
C GLN A 721 -6.25 5.07 27.25
N GLY A 722 -4.99 5.39 26.99
CA GLY A 722 -4.47 6.75 27.09
C GLY A 722 -5.21 7.70 26.14
N MET A 723 -5.38 7.30 24.89
CA MET A 723 -6.21 8.01 23.90
C MET A 723 -7.64 8.22 24.39
N ALA A 724 -8.27 7.19 24.96
CA ALA A 724 -9.60 7.31 25.53
C ALA A 724 -9.62 8.35 26.65
N ASN A 725 -8.63 8.35 27.55
CA ASN A 725 -8.55 9.29 28.67
C ASN A 725 -8.39 10.74 28.20
N LEU A 726 -7.66 11.00 27.12
CA LEU A 726 -7.55 12.34 26.50
C LEU A 726 -8.90 12.87 25.98
N TYR A 727 -9.78 11.97 25.53
CA TYR A 727 -11.13 12.30 25.04
C TYR A 727 -12.23 12.22 26.11
N GLY A 728 -11.88 12.03 27.40
CA GLY A 728 -12.86 11.94 28.48
C GLY A 728 -13.45 10.53 28.68
N GLY A 729 -12.72 9.51 28.25
CA GLY A 729 -13.03 8.09 28.41
C GLY A 729 -13.46 7.40 27.11
N ARG A 730 -13.82 6.12 27.22
CA ARG A 730 -14.17 5.25 26.08
C ARG A 730 -15.29 5.80 25.19
N ALA A 731 -16.32 6.37 25.80
CA ALA A 731 -17.41 7.02 25.06
C ALA A 731 -16.92 8.25 24.27
N GLY A 732 -15.97 9.01 24.83
CA GLY A 732 -15.34 10.15 24.16
C GLY A 732 -14.48 9.72 22.97
N LEU A 733 -13.72 8.63 23.11
CA LEU A 733 -12.98 8.04 21.97
C LEU A 733 -13.93 7.64 20.84
N ALA A 734 -15.02 6.90 21.15
CA ALA A 734 -16.01 6.54 20.15
C ALA A 734 -16.62 7.78 19.47
N ALA A 735 -17.01 8.79 20.24
CA ALA A 735 -17.58 10.03 19.72
C ALA A 735 -16.58 10.80 18.84
N LYS A 736 -15.28 10.79 19.18
CA LYS A 736 -14.25 11.38 18.32
C LYS A 736 -14.18 10.67 16.97
N ILE A 737 -14.16 9.35 16.96
CA ILE A 737 -14.12 8.58 15.70
C ILE A 737 -15.42 8.79 14.91
N ASP A 738 -16.58 8.84 15.56
CA ASP A 738 -17.86 9.16 14.90
C ASP A 738 -17.80 10.53 14.21
N SER A 739 -17.17 11.51 14.86
CA SER A 739 -17.05 12.87 14.32
C SER A 739 -16.21 12.94 13.04
N VAL A 740 -15.28 11.99 12.82
CA VAL A 740 -14.50 11.92 11.58
C VAL A 740 -15.41 11.59 10.39
N PHE A 741 -16.29 10.60 10.56
CA PHE A 741 -17.26 10.22 9.52
C PHE A 741 -18.39 11.25 9.33
N ALA A 742 -18.72 12.01 10.37
CA ALA A 742 -19.76 13.03 10.32
C ALA A 742 -19.26 14.41 9.82
N ALA A 743 -17.96 14.65 9.85
CA ALA A 743 -17.37 15.91 9.41
C ALA A 743 -17.57 16.13 7.90
N SER A 744 -17.62 17.41 7.49
CA SER A 744 -17.53 17.76 6.06
C SER A 744 -16.24 17.17 5.47
N ARG A 745 -16.32 16.65 4.24
CA ARG A 745 -15.18 16.14 3.47
C ARG A 745 -14.26 17.24 2.92
N ASP A 746 -14.58 18.52 3.15
CA ASP A 746 -13.79 19.64 2.65
C ASP A 746 -12.35 19.60 3.17
N TYR A 747 -11.40 19.91 2.30
CA TYR A 747 -9.98 20.00 2.62
C TYR A 747 -9.43 21.40 2.34
N LEU A 748 -8.35 21.76 3.03
CA LEU A 748 -7.55 22.95 2.75
C LEU A 748 -6.13 22.50 2.41
N PRO A 749 -5.54 22.93 1.27
CA PRO A 749 -4.24 22.44 0.80
C PRO A 749 -3.05 22.81 1.70
N GLY A 750 -3.26 23.73 2.66
CA GLY A 750 -2.29 24.12 3.67
C GLY A 750 -0.90 24.41 3.10
N CYS A 751 0.11 23.67 3.56
CA CYS A 751 1.50 23.93 3.20
C CYS A 751 1.97 23.23 1.91
N TYR A 752 1.10 22.50 1.19
CA TYR A 752 1.46 21.84 -0.07
C TYR A 752 1.50 22.79 -1.29
N GLY A 753 1.03 24.04 -1.14
CA GLY A 753 1.02 25.03 -2.24
C GLY A 753 -0.03 24.76 -3.34
N GLY A 754 -0.78 23.65 -3.24
CA GLY A 754 -1.84 23.24 -4.16
C GLY A 754 -2.55 21.98 -3.67
N VAL A 755 -3.58 21.56 -4.41
CA VAL A 755 -4.33 20.33 -4.09
C VAL A 755 -3.55 19.12 -4.62
N ILE A 756 -3.16 18.23 -3.72
CA ILE A 756 -2.53 16.92 -4.03
C ILE A 756 -3.60 15.86 -4.32
N HIS A 757 -3.21 14.67 -4.80
CA HIS A 757 -4.16 13.66 -5.28
C HIS A 757 -4.94 13.03 -4.11
N GLU A 758 -4.27 12.79 -2.99
CA GLU A 758 -4.78 12.22 -1.74
C GLU A 758 -5.96 13.04 -1.18
N MET A 759 -5.93 14.37 -1.36
CA MET A 759 -7.05 15.24 -0.98
C MET A 759 -8.29 15.01 -1.85
N ARG A 760 -8.11 14.79 -3.16
CA ARG A 760 -9.20 14.52 -4.09
C ARG A 760 -9.79 13.14 -3.85
N GLU A 761 -8.93 12.15 -3.67
CA GLU A 761 -9.30 10.76 -3.37
C GLU A 761 -10.09 10.66 -2.07
N ALA A 762 -9.60 11.28 -0.98
CA ALA A 762 -10.30 11.31 0.29
C ALA A 762 -11.68 11.97 0.19
N TYR A 763 -11.79 13.04 -0.61
CA TYR A 763 -13.07 13.73 -0.86
C TYR A 763 -14.04 12.85 -1.65
N ASP A 764 -13.57 12.14 -2.66
CA ASP A 764 -14.37 11.29 -3.53
C ASP A 764 -14.79 9.97 -2.86
N ALA A 765 -14.02 9.48 -1.87
CA ALA A 765 -14.37 8.30 -1.08
C ALA A 765 -15.74 8.40 -0.38
N ASN A 766 -16.20 9.63 -0.12
CA ASN A 766 -17.50 9.92 0.51
C ASN A 766 -17.65 9.32 1.92
N LEU A 767 -16.59 9.36 2.73
CA LEU A 767 -16.54 8.82 4.10
C LEU A 767 -16.28 9.91 5.16
N GLY A 768 -16.76 11.14 4.92
CA GLY A 768 -16.45 12.30 5.77
C GLY A 768 -14.96 12.65 5.66
N GLN A 769 -14.25 12.68 6.79
CA GLN A 769 -12.79 12.86 6.86
C GLN A 769 -12.03 11.53 7.04
N TYR A 770 -12.69 10.38 6.88
CA TYR A 770 -11.98 9.09 6.88
C TYR A 770 -11.34 8.86 5.51
N ALA A 771 -10.13 9.37 5.34
CA ALA A 771 -9.31 9.24 4.13
C ALA A 771 -8.68 7.84 4.02
N HIS A 772 -9.47 6.81 3.72
CA HIS A 772 -8.95 5.44 3.58
C HIS A 772 -7.91 5.29 2.45
N SER A 773 -7.84 6.26 1.54
CA SER A 773 -6.87 6.34 0.45
C SER A 773 -5.45 6.55 0.94
N ASN A 774 -5.24 6.80 2.25
CA ASN A 774 -3.92 7.06 2.80
C ASN A 774 -3.71 6.43 4.19
N GLU A 775 -2.45 6.13 4.50
CA GLU A 775 -1.95 5.29 5.58
C GLU A 775 -2.31 5.74 7.00
N PRO A 776 -2.19 7.05 7.37
CA PRO A 776 -2.24 7.47 8.78
C PRO A 776 -3.50 7.08 9.54
N ILE A 777 -4.59 6.82 8.81
CA ILE A 777 -5.92 6.57 9.38
C ILE A 777 -6.36 5.10 9.25
N HIS A 778 -5.58 4.23 8.59
CA HIS A 778 -5.97 2.83 8.33
C HIS A 778 -6.36 2.03 9.58
N HIS A 779 -5.74 2.30 10.73
CA HIS A 779 -6.08 1.65 12.00
C HIS A 779 -7.27 2.29 12.74
N MET A 780 -7.69 3.51 12.39
CA MET A 780 -8.65 4.31 13.18
C MET A 780 -9.98 3.59 13.41
N ILE A 781 -10.54 2.91 12.41
CA ILE A 781 -11.82 2.21 12.58
C ILE A 781 -11.72 1.03 13.55
N TRP A 782 -10.53 0.46 13.71
CA TRP A 782 -10.26 -0.58 14.69
C TRP A 782 -10.16 -0.02 16.11
N MET A 783 -9.99 1.30 16.27
CA MET A 783 -9.99 1.97 17.57
C MET A 783 -11.34 1.91 18.30
N TYR A 784 -12.45 1.64 17.59
CA TYR A 784 -13.76 1.36 18.19
C TYR A 784 -13.74 0.10 19.08
N ASN A 785 -12.90 -0.89 18.80
CA ASN A 785 -12.73 -2.07 19.67
C ASN A 785 -12.26 -1.64 21.05
N TYR A 786 -11.31 -0.72 21.12
CA TYR A 786 -10.77 -0.21 22.37
C TYR A 786 -11.73 0.76 23.08
N ALA A 787 -12.61 1.41 22.32
CA ALA A 787 -13.72 2.18 22.88
C ALA A 787 -14.86 1.29 23.45
N GLY A 788 -14.79 -0.04 23.27
CA GLY A 788 -15.80 -0.98 23.76
C GLY A 788 -17.09 -1.01 22.93
N VAL A 789 -17.03 -0.56 21.66
CA VAL A 789 -18.16 -0.56 20.73
C VAL A 789 -17.79 -1.28 19.42
N PRO A 790 -17.39 -2.57 19.47
CA PRO A 790 -16.89 -3.30 18.30
C PRO A 790 -17.91 -3.43 17.17
N SER A 791 -19.21 -3.28 17.44
CA SER A 791 -20.24 -3.21 16.39
C SER A 791 -20.00 -2.06 15.40
N LYS A 792 -19.42 -0.94 15.83
CA LYS A 792 -19.03 0.16 14.94
C LYS A 792 -17.82 -0.20 14.07
N THR A 793 -16.85 -0.93 14.61
CA THR A 793 -15.76 -1.50 13.80
C THR A 793 -16.32 -2.39 12.69
N GLN A 794 -17.22 -3.31 13.05
CA GLN A 794 -17.83 -4.26 12.12
C GLN A 794 -18.53 -3.53 10.96
N ASP A 795 -19.33 -2.51 11.27
CA ASP A 795 -20.02 -1.70 10.26
C ASP A 795 -19.04 -0.94 9.33
N ARG A 796 -18.06 -0.25 9.90
CA ARG A 796 -17.11 0.56 9.12
C ARG A 796 -16.17 -0.28 8.26
N VAL A 797 -15.61 -1.36 8.83
CA VAL A 797 -14.76 -2.30 8.07
C VAL A 797 -15.55 -2.89 6.91
N ARG A 798 -16.78 -3.38 7.16
CA ARG A 798 -17.61 -3.97 6.11
C ARG A 798 -17.97 -2.96 5.02
N THR A 799 -18.29 -1.72 5.40
CA THR A 799 -18.54 -0.65 4.44
C THR A 799 -17.34 -0.47 3.52
N VAL A 800 -16.16 -0.20 4.09
CA VAL A 800 -14.93 0.05 3.34
C VAL A 800 -14.58 -1.12 2.41
N LEU A 801 -14.61 -2.36 2.90
CA LEU A 801 -14.30 -3.55 2.09
C LEU A 801 -15.24 -3.72 0.88
N THR A 802 -16.51 -3.34 1.02
CA THR A 802 -17.52 -3.52 -0.04
C THR A 802 -17.63 -2.35 -1.01
N THR A 803 -17.27 -1.14 -0.58
CA THR A 803 -17.47 0.08 -1.40
C THR A 803 -16.18 0.68 -1.94
N GLN A 804 -15.00 0.30 -1.44
CA GLN A 804 -13.73 0.98 -1.78
C GLN A 804 -12.70 0.10 -2.50
N TYR A 805 -13.06 -1.16 -2.76
CA TYR A 805 -12.21 -2.13 -3.45
C TYR A 805 -13.02 -2.87 -4.50
N GLY A 806 -12.52 -2.91 -5.73
CA GLY A 806 -13.15 -3.58 -6.86
C GLY A 806 -12.16 -4.43 -7.67
N PRO A 807 -12.65 -5.25 -8.61
CA PRO A 807 -11.84 -6.22 -9.34
C PRO A 807 -11.07 -5.63 -10.52
N GLY A 808 -11.45 -4.44 -11.00
CA GLY A 808 -10.99 -3.87 -12.28
C GLY A 808 -9.90 -2.78 -12.17
N PRO A 809 -9.38 -2.30 -13.31
CA PRO A 809 -8.31 -1.29 -13.37
C PRO A 809 -8.65 0.05 -12.71
N SER A 810 -9.83 0.62 -12.99
CA SER A 810 -10.28 1.94 -12.52
C SER A 810 -10.94 1.95 -11.15
N GLY A 811 -11.30 0.78 -10.63
CA GLY A 811 -11.97 0.59 -9.34
C GLY A 811 -11.18 -0.27 -8.38
N GLY A 812 -9.89 -0.51 -8.66
CA GLY A 812 -9.04 -1.40 -7.89
C GLY A 812 -8.85 -0.94 -6.47
N TYR A 813 -8.38 0.29 -6.32
CA TYR A 813 -8.13 0.99 -5.05
C TYR A 813 -8.72 2.40 -5.11
N LEU A 814 -8.82 3.05 -3.95
CA LEU A 814 -9.29 4.44 -3.85
C LEU A 814 -8.17 5.49 -3.79
N GLY A 815 -6.93 5.05 -3.62
CA GLY A 815 -5.70 5.83 -3.53
C GLY A 815 -4.52 4.92 -3.87
N ASP A 816 -3.31 5.30 -3.48
CA ASP A 816 -2.11 4.50 -3.75
C ASP A 816 -2.15 3.12 -3.04
N GLU A 817 -1.52 2.12 -3.67
CA GLU A 817 -1.49 0.75 -3.15
C GLU A 817 -0.38 0.55 -2.09
N ASP A 818 0.70 1.34 -2.22
CA ASP A 818 1.85 1.45 -1.34
C ASP A 818 2.48 0.12 -0.90
N ASN A 819 3.05 -0.55 -1.90
CA ASN A 819 3.94 -1.69 -1.73
C ASN A 819 3.31 -2.85 -0.93
N GLY A 820 1.99 -3.04 -1.06
CA GLY A 820 1.26 -4.08 -0.35
C GLY A 820 0.53 -3.62 0.90
N GLN A 821 0.72 -2.38 1.38
CA GLN A 821 0.10 -1.90 2.62
C GLN A 821 -1.43 -1.92 2.55
N MET A 822 -2.00 -1.24 1.55
CA MET A 822 -3.45 -1.17 1.38
C MET A 822 -4.04 -2.56 1.06
N SER A 823 -3.32 -3.36 0.28
CA SER A 823 -3.72 -4.73 -0.04
C SER A 823 -3.72 -5.65 1.19
N ALA A 824 -2.71 -5.55 2.07
CA ALA A 824 -2.66 -6.32 3.30
C ALA A 824 -3.77 -5.90 4.28
N TRP A 825 -4.11 -4.61 4.34
CA TRP A 825 -5.27 -4.13 5.08
C TRP A 825 -6.56 -4.83 4.61
N TYR A 826 -6.77 -4.92 3.29
CA TYR A 826 -7.92 -5.62 2.72
C TYR A 826 -7.96 -7.10 3.10
N VAL A 827 -6.82 -7.79 3.02
CA VAL A 827 -6.71 -9.23 3.37
C VAL A 827 -7.09 -9.45 4.83
N PHE A 828 -6.52 -8.67 5.76
CA PHE A 828 -6.86 -8.74 7.20
C PHE A 828 -8.34 -8.43 7.45
N GLY A 829 -8.84 -7.32 6.89
CA GLY A 829 -10.24 -6.91 7.01
C GLY A 829 -11.21 -8.01 6.54
N THR A 830 -10.91 -8.65 5.41
CA THR A 830 -11.69 -9.75 4.85
C THR A 830 -11.74 -10.99 5.74
N LEU A 831 -10.62 -11.30 6.40
CA LEU A 831 -10.52 -12.38 7.40
C LEU A 831 -11.23 -12.04 8.72
N GLY A 832 -11.52 -10.76 8.95
CA GLY A 832 -12.26 -10.28 10.11
C GLY A 832 -11.39 -9.93 11.32
N PHE A 833 -10.08 -9.69 11.15
CA PHE A 833 -9.21 -9.19 12.21
C PHE A 833 -8.02 -8.40 11.65
N TYR A 834 -7.46 -7.47 12.43
CA TYR A 834 -6.41 -6.54 11.96
C TYR A 834 -5.35 -6.26 13.05
N PRO A 835 -4.05 -6.16 12.69
CA PRO A 835 -2.95 -5.85 13.60
C PRO A 835 -2.89 -4.36 13.95
N ALA A 836 -3.94 -3.81 14.56
CA ALA A 836 -4.04 -2.36 14.83
C ALA A 836 -2.87 -1.80 15.66
N ARG A 837 -2.30 -2.63 16.55
CA ARG A 837 -1.20 -2.26 17.45
C ARG A 837 0.09 -2.98 17.05
N MET A 838 0.79 -2.41 16.08
CA MET A 838 2.07 -2.91 15.55
C MET A 838 3.11 -3.09 16.67
N GLY A 839 3.98 -4.11 16.58
CA GLY A 839 4.96 -4.39 17.64
C GLY A 839 4.38 -5.15 18.84
N SER A 840 3.13 -5.63 18.72
CA SER A 840 2.43 -6.42 19.73
C SER A 840 1.94 -7.75 19.15
N THR A 841 1.52 -8.66 20.02
CA THR A 841 1.02 -9.97 19.60
C THR A 841 -0.47 -9.98 19.28
N ASP A 842 -1.20 -8.89 19.42
CA ASP A 842 -2.67 -8.89 19.31
C ASP A 842 -3.20 -8.39 17.95
N TYR A 843 -4.38 -8.89 17.60
CA TYR A 843 -5.14 -8.56 16.39
C TYR A 843 -6.58 -8.24 16.79
N THR A 844 -7.05 -7.02 16.56
CA THR A 844 -8.44 -6.62 16.85
C THR A 844 -9.42 -7.33 15.93
N ILE A 845 -10.52 -7.87 16.46
CA ILE A 845 -11.56 -8.56 15.69
C ILE A 845 -12.57 -7.56 15.13
N GLY A 846 -12.84 -7.65 13.84
CA GLY A 846 -13.89 -6.91 13.12
C GLY A 846 -15.06 -7.83 12.78
N ALA A 847 -15.44 -7.87 11.51
CA ALA A 847 -16.38 -8.83 10.96
C ALA A 847 -15.81 -9.45 9.67
N PRO A 848 -15.82 -10.79 9.52
CA PRO A 848 -15.39 -11.41 8.28
C PRO A 848 -16.31 -11.02 7.12
N LEU A 849 -15.79 -11.08 5.89
CA LEU A 849 -16.55 -10.79 4.67
C LEU A 849 -17.16 -12.04 4.04
N HIS A 850 -16.53 -13.21 4.24
CA HIS A 850 -16.92 -14.46 3.59
C HIS A 850 -17.44 -15.52 4.58
N PRO A 851 -18.33 -16.43 4.14
CA PRO A 851 -18.85 -17.50 4.98
C PRO A 851 -17.78 -18.38 5.61
N LYS A 852 -16.65 -18.58 4.91
CA LYS A 852 -15.53 -19.34 5.45
C LYS A 852 -14.22 -18.89 4.83
N ALA A 853 -13.19 -18.80 5.66
CA ALA A 853 -11.80 -18.64 5.24
C ALA A 853 -10.91 -19.64 5.98
N THR A 854 -9.88 -20.13 5.32
CA THR A 854 -8.93 -21.10 5.87
C THR A 854 -7.52 -20.57 5.67
N VAL A 855 -6.82 -20.31 6.77
CA VAL A 855 -5.42 -19.88 6.79
C VAL A 855 -4.54 -21.08 7.07
N THR A 856 -3.68 -21.44 6.13
CA THR A 856 -2.65 -22.47 6.28
C THR A 856 -1.37 -21.80 6.75
N LEU A 857 -0.90 -22.20 7.93
CA LEU A 857 0.26 -21.59 8.58
C LEU A 857 1.52 -22.39 8.24
N GLU A 858 2.67 -21.72 8.20
CA GLU A 858 3.96 -22.36 7.90
C GLU A 858 4.34 -23.46 8.90
N ASN A 859 3.82 -23.40 10.14
CA ASN A 859 4.00 -24.46 11.14
C ASN A 859 3.18 -25.74 10.88
N GLY A 860 2.50 -25.84 9.73
CA GLY A 860 1.71 -26.99 9.30
C GLY A 860 0.30 -27.05 9.89
N ARG A 861 -0.10 -26.07 10.71
CA ARG A 861 -1.46 -25.97 11.25
C ARG A 861 -2.37 -25.16 10.34
N THR A 862 -3.65 -25.28 10.60
CA THR A 862 -4.69 -24.54 9.89
C THR A 862 -5.56 -23.79 10.89
N PHE A 863 -5.82 -22.53 10.61
CA PHE A 863 -6.77 -21.70 11.34
C PHE A 863 -7.96 -21.38 10.43
N THR A 864 -9.15 -21.82 10.81
CA THR A 864 -10.39 -21.64 10.04
C THR A 864 -11.25 -20.56 10.66
N ILE A 865 -11.66 -19.58 9.86
CA ILE A 865 -12.68 -18.60 10.20
C ILE A 865 -14.00 -19.08 9.60
N SER A 866 -15.03 -19.25 10.42
CA SER A 866 -16.34 -19.77 10.01
C SER A 866 -17.44 -18.78 10.39
N ALA A 867 -18.15 -18.25 9.41
CA ALA A 867 -19.24 -17.29 9.57
C ALA A 867 -20.39 -17.60 8.59
N PRO A 868 -21.01 -18.80 8.64
CA PRO A 868 -21.94 -19.26 7.60
C PRO A 868 -23.18 -18.37 7.42
N GLY A 869 -23.56 -17.60 8.45
CA GLY A 869 -24.67 -16.65 8.39
C GLY A 869 -24.29 -15.26 7.89
N VAL A 870 -23.02 -15.00 7.54
CA VAL A 870 -22.57 -13.68 7.10
C VAL A 870 -23.20 -13.30 5.76
N SER A 871 -23.65 -12.06 5.66
CA SER A 871 -24.17 -11.49 4.42
C SER A 871 -24.05 -9.97 4.47
N ASP A 872 -24.54 -9.29 3.45
CA ASP A 872 -24.67 -7.83 3.47
C ASP A 872 -25.78 -7.33 4.40
N THR A 873 -26.70 -8.21 4.81
CA THR A 873 -27.65 -7.93 5.89
C THR A 873 -27.06 -8.32 7.25
N ASN A 874 -26.48 -9.51 7.38
CA ASN A 874 -25.92 -10.03 8.62
C ASN A 874 -24.47 -9.59 8.79
N ARG A 875 -24.26 -8.31 9.14
CA ARG A 875 -22.94 -7.67 9.27
C ARG A 875 -22.39 -7.69 10.70
N TYR A 876 -23.23 -7.94 11.71
CA TYR A 876 -22.84 -7.77 13.12
C TYR A 876 -22.60 -9.11 13.82
N VAL A 877 -21.51 -9.19 14.57
CA VAL A 877 -21.16 -10.35 15.40
C VAL A 877 -22.09 -10.41 16.61
N GLN A 878 -22.76 -11.54 16.78
CA GLN A 878 -23.66 -11.83 17.91
C GLN A 878 -22.95 -12.62 19.01
N SER A 879 -22.07 -13.54 18.62
CA SER A 879 -21.19 -14.28 19.53
C SER A 879 -20.04 -14.90 18.74
N VAL A 880 -18.95 -15.21 19.44
CA VAL A 880 -17.78 -15.90 18.87
C VAL A 880 -17.44 -17.12 19.72
N LYS A 881 -16.97 -18.17 19.07
CA LYS A 881 -16.29 -19.30 19.73
C LYS A 881 -14.90 -19.50 19.15
N LEU A 882 -13.94 -19.79 20.01
CA LEU A 882 -12.62 -20.26 19.61
C LEU A 882 -12.52 -21.74 20.02
N ASN A 883 -12.35 -22.63 19.05
CA ASN A 883 -12.26 -24.07 19.26
C ASN A 883 -13.44 -24.64 20.06
N GLY A 884 -14.66 -24.16 19.74
CA GLY A 884 -15.91 -24.57 20.40
C GLY A 884 -16.17 -23.92 21.76
N VAL A 885 -15.22 -23.16 22.31
CA VAL A 885 -15.34 -22.46 23.60
C VAL A 885 -15.79 -21.02 23.36
N ALA A 886 -16.76 -20.55 24.16
CA ALA A 886 -17.23 -19.16 24.09
C ALA A 886 -16.08 -18.17 24.25
N TYR A 887 -16.02 -17.18 23.36
CA TYR A 887 -14.93 -16.22 23.26
C TYR A 887 -15.49 -14.81 23.25
N SER A 888 -15.26 -14.04 24.31
CA SER A 888 -15.79 -12.68 24.47
C SER A 888 -14.80 -11.57 24.13
N ARG A 889 -13.49 -11.85 24.16
CA ARG A 889 -12.44 -10.87 23.81
C ARG A 889 -12.65 -10.38 22.38
N ASN A 890 -12.56 -9.07 22.17
CA ASN A 890 -12.69 -8.47 20.83
C ASN A 890 -11.34 -8.38 20.08
N TYR A 891 -10.38 -9.23 20.47
CA TYR A 891 -9.08 -9.38 19.85
C TYR A 891 -8.63 -10.85 19.94
N LEU A 892 -7.71 -11.23 19.06
CA LEU A 892 -6.97 -12.49 19.08
C LEU A 892 -5.51 -12.21 19.43
N THR A 893 -4.83 -13.17 20.02
CA THR A 893 -3.37 -13.16 20.10
C THR A 893 -2.76 -13.94 18.93
N HIS A 894 -1.50 -13.67 18.61
CA HIS A 894 -0.75 -14.43 17.60
C HIS A 894 -0.66 -15.91 17.98
N ALA A 895 -0.63 -16.23 19.27
CA ALA A 895 -0.70 -17.60 19.77
C ALA A 895 -2.08 -18.24 19.50
N ASP A 896 -3.18 -17.50 19.62
CA ASP A 896 -4.53 -18.00 19.28
C ASP A 896 -4.61 -18.40 17.80
N LEU A 897 -4.01 -17.60 16.91
CA LEU A 897 -3.94 -17.89 15.47
C LEU A 897 -3.01 -19.09 15.19
N THR A 898 -1.77 -19.04 15.67
CA THR A 898 -0.74 -20.04 15.34
C THR A 898 -0.93 -21.40 16.02
N ALA A 899 -1.81 -21.48 17.02
CA ALA A 899 -2.31 -22.74 17.57
C ALA A 899 -3.23 -23.51 16.59
N GLY A 900 -3.74 -22.84 15.56
CA GLY A 900 -4.72 -23.40 14.63
C GLY A 900 -6.10 -23.62 15.26
N GLY A 901 -6.97 -24.32 14.53
CA GLY A 901 -8.34 -24.61 14.96
C GLY A 901 -9.37 -23.71 14.29
N THR A 902 -10.48 -23.41 14.97
CA THR A 902 -11.62 -22.72 14.36
C THR A 902 -12.10 -21.53 15.20
N LEU A 903 -12.23 -20.38 14.55
CA LEU A 903 -12.92 -19.19 15.04
C LEU A 903 -14.31 -19.11 14.40
N GLU A 904 -15.34 -19.38 15.19
CA GLU A 904 -16.74 -19.45 14.73
C GLU A 904 -17.49 -18.16 15.10
N PHE A 905 -18.06 -17.50 14.11
CA PHE A 905 -18.88 -16.31 14.26
C PHE A 905 -20.35 -16.65 14.06
N VAL A 906 -21.19 -16.20 15.00
CA VAL A 906 -22.64 -16.09 14.78
C VAL A 906 -22.92 -14.66 14.34
N MET A 907 -23.40 -14.49 13.11
CA MET A 907 -23.70 -13.19 12.52
C MET A 907 -25.18 -12.84 12.63
N GLY A 908 -25.50 -11.56 12.68
CA GLY A 908 -26.88 -11.06 12.75
C GLY A 908 -27.03 -9.65 12.15
N PRO A 909 -28.27 -9.21 11.93
CA PRO A 909 -28.56 -7.96 11.23
C PRO A 909 -28.46 -6.71 12.09
N ASN A 910 -28.40 -6.86 13.42
CA ASN A 910 -28.38 -5.75 14.36
C ASN A 910 -27.12 -5.80 15.25
N PRO A 911 -26.59 -4.64 15.69
CA PRO A 911 -25.52 -4.57 16.68
C PRO A 911 -25.83 -5.41 17.94
N SER A 912 -24.82 -6.09 18.47
CA SER A 912 -24.89 -6.82 19.75
C SER A 912 -23.97 -6.19 20.81
N SER A 913 -24.01 -6.72 22.04
CA SER A 913 -23.11 -6.33 23.13
C SER A 913 -21.83 -7.20 23.22
N TRP A 914 -21.57 -8.07 22.24
CA TRP A 914 -20.38 -8.91 22.24
C TRP A 914 -19.10 -8.05 22.22
N GLY A 915 -18.12 -8.40 23.07
CA GLY A 915 -16.81 -7.74 23.08
C GLY A 915 -16.79 -6.30 23.60
N SER A 916 -17.84 -5.86 24.30
CA SER A 916 -17.94 -4.49 24.84
C SER A 916 -17.45 -4.34 26.29
N ALA A 917 -17.24 -5.43 27.03
CA ALA A 917 -16.84 -5.34 28.43
C ALA A 917 -15.38 -4.89 28.57
N ALA A 918 -15.04 -4.23 29.68
CA ALA A 918 -13.67 -3.73 29.91
C ALA A 918 -12.59 -4.84 29.89
N ALA A 919 -12.94 -6.06 30.29
CA ALA A 919 -12.05 -7.23 30.27
C ALA A 919 -11.91 -7.86 28.87
N ASP A 920 -12.78 -7.51 27.93
CA ASP A 920 -12.77 -8.02 26.55
C ASP A 920 -11.94 -7.15 25.60
N LEU A 921 -11.51 -5.95 26.05
CA LEU A 921 -10.78 -4.99 25.24
C LEU A 921 -9.30 -5.40 25.07
N PRO A 922 -8.65 -4.97 23.98
CA PRO A 922 -7.25 -5.28 23.75
C PRO A 922 -6.34 -4.46 24.70
N PRO A 923 -5.07 -4.87 24.90
CA PRO A 923 -4.16 -4.22 25.85
C PRO A 923 -3.80 -2.78 25.49
N SER A 924 -3.35 -2.01 26.49
CA SER A 924 -2.89 -0.61 26.36
C SER A 924 -1.68 -0.36 27.26
N LEU A 925 -0.83 0.63 26.91
CA LEU A 925 0.27 1.05 27.78
C LEU A 925 -0.22 1.70 29.08
N THR A 926 -1.18 2.62 28.97
CA THR A 926 -1.85 3.27 30.10
C THR A 926 -2.92 2.36 30.67
N THR A 927 -2.92 2.22 31.99
CA THR A 927 -3.95 1.50 32.73
C THR A 927 -4.76 2.46 33.59
N GLY A 928 -6.08 2.29 33.64
CA GLY A 928 -6.98 3.14 34.44
C GLY A 928 -7.52 4.35 33.68
N ALA A 929 -8.08 5.32 34.42
CA ALA A 929 -8.85 6.44 33.86
C ALA A 929 -8.11 7.79 33.81
N GLY A 930 -6.88 7.87 34.33
CA GLY A 930 -6.07 9.09 34.29
C GLY A 930 -5.42 9.29 32.91
N ALA A 931 -5.23 10.54 32.50
CA ALA A 931 -4.41 10.84 31.32
C ALA A 931 -3.01 10.23 31.47
N PRO A 932 -2.34 9.81 30.38
CA PRO A 932 -0.99 9.27 30.46
C PRO A 932 -0.05 10.26 31.14
N ALA A 933 0.79 9.75 32.06
CA ALA A 933 1.74 10.55 32.82
C ALA A 933 3.16 10.13 32.44
N GLN A 934 3.79 10.91 31.57
CA GLN A 934 5.19 10.74 31.19
C GLN A 934 6.12 11.31 32.27
N LEU A 935 7.30 10.71 32.41
CA LEU A 935 8.43 11.29 33.11
C LEU A 935 8.92 12.48 32.29
N THR A 936 9.07 13.63 32.95
CA THR A 936 9.53 14.87 32.34
C THR A 936 10.85 15.28 32.93
N ASP A 937 11.68 15.97 32.15
CA ASP A 937 12.92 16.53 32.68
C ASP A 937 12.64 17.60 33.74
N ARG A 938 13.25 17.41 34.91
CA ARG A 938 13.14 18.29 36.08
C ARG A 938 14.35 19.18 36.25
N ALA A 939 15.45 18.92 35.52
CA ALA A 939 16.62 19.78 35.50
C ALA A 939 16.27 21.16 34.90
N THR A 940 15.41 21.19 33.87
CA THR A 940 14.93 22.41 33.24
C THR A 940 14.20 23.32 34.24
N GLY A 941 14.68 24.57 34.36
CA GLY A 941 14.20 25.55 35.34
C GLY A 941 14.83 25.44 36.74
N GLY A 942 15.73 24.47 36.96
CA GLY A 942 16.59 24.37 38.12
C GLY A 942 17.79 25.32 38.08
N THR A 943 18.74 25.12 39.00
CA THR A 943 20.03 25.84 39.00
C THR A 943 21.17 24.84 38.93
N LEU A 944 21.84 24.82 37.78
CA LEU A 944 23.00 23.97 37.54
C LEU A 944 24.32 24.65 37.92
N THR A 945 25.15 23.91 38.63
CA THR A 945 26.55 24.25 38.93
C THR A 945 27.47 23.12 38.49
N VAL A 946 28.65 23.47 37.97
CA VAL A 946 29.65 22.51 37.48
C VAL A 946 31.02 22.87 38.04
N THR A 947 31.93 21.90 38.10
CA THR A 947 33.29 22.11 38.61
C THR A 947 34.20 22.93 37.70
N GLY A 948 33.85 23.11 36.43
CA GLY A 948 34.57 23.93 35.46
C GLY A 948 33.87 24.01 34.11
N GLU A 949 34.30 24.92 33.25
CA GLU A 949 33.67 25.26 31.96
C GLU A 949 34.75 25.68 30.95
N ASN A 950 34.44 25.62 29.64
CA ASN A 950 35.30 26.10 28.57
C ASN A 950 34.58 27.20 27.74
N PRO A 951 34.54 28.45 28.21
CA PRO A 951 33.85 29.54 27.52
C PRO A 951 34.51 29.90 26.16
N PRO A 952 33.77 30.52 25.23
CA PRO A 952 32.41 31.04 25.41
C PRO A 952 31.28 30.05 25.09
N ASN A 953 31.57 28.94 24.40
CA ASN A 953 30.52 28.10 23.77
C ASN A 953 30.38 26.70 24.39
N GLU A 954 31.23 26.32 25.34
CA GLU A 954 31.20 25.00 25.99
C GLU A 954 31.04 25.16 27.52
N THR A 955 29.94 25.81 27.88
CA THR A 955 29.59 26.18 29.26
C THR A 955 28.49 25.27 29.79
N LYS A 956 28.18 25.35 31.08
CA LYS A 956 27.11 24.57 31.71
C LYS A 956 25.73 24.84 31.12
N ALA A 957 25.55 25.97 30.42
CA ALA A 957 24.29 26.28 29.74
C ALA A 957 23.94 25.19 28.70
N GLN A 958 24.95 24.59 28.07
CA GLN A 958 24.79 23.52 27.08
C GLN A 958 24.48 22.15 27.68
N LEU A 959 24.38 21.99 29.01
CA LEU A 959 24.01 20.69 29.61
C LEU A 959 22.50 20.50 29.72
N THR A 960 21.73 21.58 29.60
CA THR A 960 20.28 21.62 29.83
C THR A 960 19.62 22.57 28.82
N ASP A 961 20.16 22.68 27.59
CA ASP A 961 19.60 23.54 26.53
C ASP A 961 18.70 22.77 25.55
N ASP A 962 18.44 21.49 25.83
CA ASP A 962 17.65 20.58 25.00
C ASP A 962 18.21 20.46 23.56
N ASN A 963 19.53 20.40 23.39
CA ASN A 963 20.17 20.36 22.08
C ASN A 963 21.48 19.57 22.02
N SER A 964 21.41 18.38 21.43
CA SER A 964 22.59 17.49 21.25
C SER A 964 23.67 18.03 20.30
N LEU A 965 23.42 19.15 19.60
CA LEU A 965 24.42 19.79 18.74
C LEU A 965 25.39 20.68 19.53
N THR A 966 25.03 21.09 20.73
CA THR A 966 25.89 21.86 21.63
C THR A 966 26.58 20.92 22.63
N LYS A 967 27.49 21.44 23.46
CA LYS A 967 28.12 20.64 24.52
C LYS A 967 28.71 21.50 25.62
N TRP A 968 28.85 20.91 26.79
CA TRP A 968 29.72 21.37 27.86
C TRP A 968 31.06 20.63 27.82
N LEU A 969 32.14 21.33 28.17
CA LEU A 969 33.50 20.79 28.26
C LEU A 969 34.22 21.37 29.48
N VAL A 970 35.01 20.54 30.15
CA VAL A 970 35.92 20.97 31.21
C VAL A 970 37.31 20.39 31.00
N THR A 971 38.35 21.17 31.32
CA THR A 971 39.77 20.78 31.29
C THR A 971 40.17 19.93 32.50
N ALA A 972 39.40 18.90 32.82
CA ALA A 972 39.68 17.92 33.84
C ALA A 972 39.13 16.55 33.45
N ALA A 973 39.83 15.47 33.83
CA ALA A 973 39.38 14.10 33.56
C ALA A 973 38.17 13.67 34.40
N THR A 974 37.95 14.34 35.54
CA THR A 974 36.81 14.12 36.45
C THR A 974 36.06 15.42 36.64
N ALA A 975 34.75 15.34 36.86
CA ALA A 975 33.94 16.53 37.04
C ALA A 975 32.73 16.25 37.92
N THR A 976 32.12 17.31 38.45
CA THR A 976 30.86 17.20 39.20
C THR A 976 29.87 18.20 38.67
N LEU A 977 28.67 17.72 38.37
CA LEU A 977 27.49 18.49 38.02
C LEU A 977 26.55 18.44 39.24
N THR A 978 26.11 19.58 39.75
CA THR A 978 25.13 19.66 40.83
C THR A 978 23.96 20.51 40.40
N ASP A 979 22.81 19.88 40.29
CA ASP A 979 21.53 20.51 39.96
C ASP A 979 20.70 20.70 41.23
N ARG A 980 20.15 21.91 41.39
CA ARG A 980 19.09 22.19 42.35
C ARG A 980 17.79 22.34 41.59
N LEU A 981 16.92 21.35 41.70
CA LEU A 981 15.60 21.34 41.08
C LEU A 981 14.73 22.46 41.66
N ALA A 982 13.84 23.00 40.84
CA ALA A 982 12.86 24.00 41.27
C ALA A 982 11.95 23.46 42.39
N THR A 983 11.57 22.17 42.31
CA THR A 983 10.74 21.47 43.30
C THR A 983 11.38 20.13 43.65
N SER A 984 11.29 19.74 44.93
CA SER A 984 11.74 18.41 45.37
C SER A 984 10.96 17.33 44.63
N THR A 985 11.65 16.49 43.86
CA THR A 985 11.03 15.50 42.96
C THR A 985 11.74 14.17 43.08
N ALA A 986 11.00 13.06 42.98
CA ALA A 986 11.56 11.73 42.92
C ALA A 986 11.95 11.41 41.48
N ILE A 987 13.24 11.45 41.18
CA ILE A 987 13.75 11.07 39.86
C ILE A 987 13.68 9.55 39.70
N LYS A 988 13.27 9.10 38.53
CA LYS A 988 13.15 7.68 38.19
C LYS A 988 14.20 7.26 37.16
N GLN A 989 14.58 8.16 36.27
CA GLN A 989 15.61 7.92 35.25
C GLN A 989 16.46 9.17 35.07
N TYR A 990 17.69 9.00 34.60
CA TYR A 990 18.52 10.11 34.12
C TYR A 990 19.13 9.75 32.77
N THR A 991 19.45 10.77 31.97
CA THR A 991 20.10 10.56 30.67
C THR A 991 21.43 11.30 30.59
N LEU A 992 22.35 10.75 29.80
CA LEU A 992 23.60 11.38 29.42
C LEU A 992 23.74 11.31 27.90
N THR A 993 24.13 12.42 27.28
CA THR A 993 24.34 12.48 25.83
C THR A 993 25.82 12.70 25.51
N SER A 994 26.41 11.83 24.69
CA SER A 994 27.81 12.00 24.24
C SER A 994 27.96 13.24 23.36
N ALA A 995 29.12 13.89 23.39
CA ALA A 995 29.33 15.09 22.57
C ALA A 995 29.65 14.77 21.09
N ASN A 996 30.12 15.74 20.31
CA ASN A 996 30.27 15.59 18.85
C ASN A 996 31.65 15.08 18.36
N ASP A 997 32.75 15.23 19.10
CA ASP A 997 34.10 15.24 18.52
C ASP A 997 35.13 14.22 19.06
N ALA A 998 35.10 13.88 20.35
CA ALA A 998 36.20 13.16 21.01
C ALA A 998 35.71 12.09 22.01
N PRO A 999 35.57 10.81 21.61
CA PRO A 999 35.06 9.74 22.48
C PRO A 999 35.88 9.50 23.74
N GLU A 1000 37.18 9.78 23.71
CA GLU A 1000 38.07 9.66 24.87
C GLU A 1000 37.68 10.59 26.05
N ARG A 1001 36.87 11.63 25.78
CA ARG A 1001 36.42 12.64 26.76
C ARG A 1001 35.04 12.33 27.35
N ASP A 1002 34.32 11.35 26.83
CA ASP A 1002 32.98 11.05 27.36
C ASP A 1002 33.08 10.35 28.72
N PRO A 1003 32.11 10.55 29.63
CA PRO A 1003 32.09 9.87 30.92
C PRO A 1003 32.03 8.35 30.76
N ARG A 1004 32.88 7.65 31.50
CA ARG A 1004 32.95 6.18 31.55
C ARG A 1004 32.48 5.62 32.90
N ALA A 1005 32.65 6.40 33.97
CA ALA A 1005 32.22 6.02 35.32
C ALA A 1005 31.74 7.24 36.11
N TRP A 1006 30.72 7.04 36.95
CA TRP A 1006 30.17 8.10 37.80
C TRP A 1006 29.34 7.56 38.97
N THR A 1007 29.04 8.45 39.90
CA THR A 1007 28.06 8.23 40.98
C THR A 1007 26.99 9.32 40.91
N LEU A 1008 25.72 8.93 40.90
CA LEU A 1008 24.60 9.86 41.07
C LEU A 1008 24.15 9.89 42.53
N GLN A 1009 23.95 11.09 43.06
CA GLN A 1009 23.58 11.30 44.46
C GLN A 1009 22.39 12.26 44.59
N GLY A 1010 21.56 12.05 45.62
CA GLY A 1010 20.43 12.91 45.98
C GLY A 1010 20.63 13.54 47.36
N SER A 1011 20.14 14.77 47.54
CA SER A 1011 20.17 15.48 48.81
C SER A 1011 18.95 16.39 49.00
N THR A 1012 18.44 16.43 50.22
CA THR A 1012 17.32 17.32 50.61
C THR A 1012 17.80 18.70 51.04
N ASP A 1013 19.07 18.84 51.43
CA ASP A 1013 19.65 20.07 52.00
C ASP A 1013 20.90 20.58 51.28
N GLY A 1014 21.39 19.84 50.27
CA GLY A 1014 22.61 20.13 49.51
C GLY A 1014 23.90 19.79 50.25
N VAL A 1015 23.83 19.28 51.48
CA VAL A 1015 24.97 18.98 52.36
C VAL A 1015 25.11 17.49 52.61
N ASN A 1016 24.02 16.80 52.94
CA ASN A 1016 23.97 15.38 53.19
C ASN A 1016 23.52 14.65 51.93
N TRP A 1017 24.39 13.80 51.38
CA TRP A 1017 24.19 13.16 50.09
C TRP A 1017 24.00 11.66 50.24
N ALA A 1018 22.93 11.13 49.66
CA ALA A 1018 22.67 9.71 49.50
C ALA A 1018 23.09 9.26 48.09
N THR A 1019 23.88 8.19 47.98
CA THR A 1019 24.16 7.57 46.68
C THR A 1019 22.91 6.89 46.15
N LEU A 1020 22.46 7.31 44.97
CA LEU A 1020 21.28 6.76 44.29
C LEU A 1020 21.66 5.75 43.22
N ASP A 1021 22.78 5.97 42.53
CA ASP A 1021 23.28 5.09 41.48
C ASP A 1021 24.80 5.18 41.35
N SER A 1022 25.44 4.12 40.82
CA SER A 1022 26.87 4.08 40.52
C SER A 1022 27.11 3.25 39.27
N ARG A 1023 27.79 3.84 38.29
CA ARG A 1023 28.08 3.24 36.99
C ARG A 1023 29.56 3.22 36.72
N SER A 1024 30.01 2.17 36.04
CA SER A 1024 31.37 2.03 35.54
C SER A 1024 31.34 1.35 34.17
N ASP A 1025 32.42 1.53 33.41
CA ASP A 1025 32.63 0.87 32.13
C ASP A 1025 31.53 1.15 31.11
N ILE A 1026 31.01 2.38 31.11
CA ILE A 1026 29.98 2.83 30.16
C ILE A 1026 30.63 3.42 28.90
N ASP A 1027 30.12 2.98 27.75
CA ASP A 1027 30.50 3.45 26.42
C ASP A 1027 29.34 4.07 25.67
N PHE A 1028 29.64 5.00 24.76
CA PHE A 1028 28.69 5.49 23.78
C PHE A 1028 29.10 4.93 22.41
N ALA A 1029 28.20 4.17 21.79
CA ALA A 1029 28.47 3.50 20.52
C ALA A 1029 28.58 4.50 19.36
N ASP A 1030 27.85 5.63 19.46
CA ASP A 1030 27.83 6.70 18.47
C ASP A 1030 28.06 8.06 19.13
N ARG A 1031 28.42 9.07 18.33
CA ARG A 1031 28.46 10.47 18.77
C ARG A 1031 27.05 11.03 18.89
N ARG A 1032 26.85 11.99 19.80
CA ARG A 1032 25.51 12.57 20.07
C ARG A 1032 24.47 11.52 20.41
N GLN A 1033 24.92 10.44 21.05
CA GLN A 1033 24.06 9.36 21.49
C GLN A 1033 23.55 9.66 22.90
N THR A 1034 22.24 9.68 23.07
CA THR A 1034 21.60 9.72 24.38
C THR A 1034 21.51 8.31 24.97
N ARG A 1035 22.00 8.11 26.20
CA ARG A 1035 21.79 6.88 26.98
C ARG A 1035 20.98 7.17 28.23
N ALA A 1036 20.03 6.30 28.54
CA ALA A 1036 19.19 6.39 29.73
C ALA A 1036 19.61 5.37 30.80
N PHE A 1037 19.45 5.75 32.06
CA PHE A 1037 19.80 4.94 33.23
C PHE A 1037 18.66 4.98 34.23
N VAL A 1038 18.23 3.81 34.71
CA VAL A 1038 17.10 3.68 35.64
C VAL A 1038 17.62 3.66 37.08
N LEU A 1039 16.97 4.43 37.96
CA LEU A 1039 17.30 4.39 39.39
C LEU A 1039 16.65 3.18 40.07
N PRO A 1040 17.40 2.46 40.93
CA PRO A 1040 16.87 1.29 41.60
C PRO A 1040 15.83 1.68 42.66
N GLY A 1041 14.67 1.02 42.63
CA GLY A 1041 13.61 1.17 43.63
C GLY A 1041 12.93 2.54 43.61
N ASP A 1042 12.53 3.02 44.79
CA ASP A 1042 12.03 4.39 44.97
C ASP A 1042 13.09 5.20 45.73
N PRO A 1043 13.94 5.98 45.02
CA PRO A 1043 15.07 6.65 45.66
C PRO A 1043 14.64 7.72 46.67
N GLY A 1044 13.36 8.12 46.67
CA GLY A 1044 12.83 9.26 47.41
C GLY A 1044 12.91 10.56 46.61
N ALA A 1045 12.22 11.59 47.10
CA ALA A 1045 12.23 12.92 46.48
C ALA A 1045 13.36 13.79 47.06
N TYR A 1046 14.18 14.35 46.19
CA TYR A 1046 15.27 15.26 46.55
C TYR A 1046 15.12 16.58 45.81
N GLN A 1047 15.64 17.65 46.41
CA GLN A 1047 15.76 18.94 45.74
C GLN A 1047 17.12 19.10 45.04
N HIS A 1048 18.15 18.40 45.49
CA HIS A 1048 19.49 18.47 44.94
C HIS A 1048 19.90 17.12 44.36
N TYR A 1049 20.41 17.13 43.14
CA TYR A 1049 20.99 15.97 42.47
C TYR A 1049 22.41 16.27 42.04
N ARG A 1050 23.32 15.30 42.22
CA ARG A 1050 24.74 15.47 41.91
C ARG A 1050 25.27 14.29 41.13
N LEU A 1051 25.74 14.54 39.91
CA LEU A 1051 26.47 13.59 39.08
C LEU A 1051 27.97 13.81 39.31
N GLN A 1052 28.64 12.85 39.94
CA GLN A 1052 30.09 12.84 40.12
C GLN A 1052 30.73 11.94 39.07
N ILE A 1053 31.26 12.52 38.00
CA ILE A 1053 32.02 11.80 36.97
C ILE A 1053 33.40 11.47 37.54
N THR A 1054 33.64 10.18 37.75
CA THR A 1054 34.85 9.65 38.41
C THR A 1054 35.90 9.19 37.41
N ALA A 1055 35.52 8.91 36.16
CA ALA A 1055 36.45 8.64 35.07
C ALA A 1055 35.82 8.93 33.69
N ASN A 1056 36.68 9.29 32.74
CA ASN A 1056 36.42 9.23 31.30
C ASN A 1056 37.32 8.16 30.66
N HIS A 1057 37.43 8.16 29.33
CA HIS A 1057 38.23 7.22 28.55
C HIS A 1057 39.72 7.57 28.43
N GLY A 1058 40.27 8.27 29.44
CA GLY A 1058 41.71 8.55 29.57
C GLY A 1058 42.14 9.93 29.07
N ALA A 1059 41.20 10.79 28.68
CA ALA A 1059 41.49 12.15 28.27
C ALA A 1059 41.70 13.10 29.47
N PRO A 1060 42.49 14.18 29.32
CA PRO A 1060 42.63 15.20 30.36
C PRO A 1060 41.40 16.14 30.45
N MET A 1061 40.35 15.88 29.68
CA MET A 1061 39.15 16.71 29.55
C MET A 1061 37.89 15.84 29.53
N THR A 1062 36.78 16.38 30.02
CA THR A 1062 35.49 15.68 30.07
C THR A 1062 34.38 16.52 29.44
N GLN A 1063 33.48 15.86 28.70
CA GLN A 1063 32.42 16.54 27.95
C GLN A 1063 31.09 15.80 27.98
N LEU A 1064 30.01 16.54 27.80
CA LEU A 1064 28.64 16.03 27.62
C LEU A 1064 27.85 17.00 26.75
N ALA A 1065 26.97 16.48 25.90
CA ALA A 1065 26.04 17.28 25.11
C ALA A 1065 24.76 17.63 25.87
N GLU A 1066 24.27 16.75 26.75
CA GLU A 1066 23.04 16.99 27.51
C GLU A 1066 23.02 16.12 28.78
N TRP A 1067 22.28 16.57 29.79
CA TRP A 1067 21.96 15.91 31.04
C TRP A 1067 20.48 16.12 31.40
N GLN A 1068 19.72 15.04 31.59
CA GLN A 1068 18.32 15.13 32.04
C GLN A 1068 18.06 14.33 33.31
N LEU A 1069 17.13 14.84 34.14
CA LEU A 1069 16.62 14.19 35.34
C LEU A 1069 15.12 13.96 35.19
N LEU A 1070 14.73 12.73 34.84
CA LEU A 1070 13.35 12.38 34.50
C LEU A 1070 12.57 11.89 35.73
N GLY A 1071 11.51 12.61 36.12
CA GLY A 1071 10.70 12.29 37.30
C GLY A 1071 9.33 12.92 37.36
#